data_AF-A0A8J3H455-F1
#
_entry.id   AF-A0A8J3H455-F1
#
_cell.length_a   1.000
_cell.length_b   1.000
_cell.length_c   1.000
_cell.angle_alpha   90.00
_cell.angle_beta   90.00
_cell.angle_gamma   90.00
#
_symmetry.space_group_name_H-M   'P 1'
#
loop_
_entity.id
_entity.type
_entity.pdbx_description
1 polymer ?
#
loop_
_entity_poly.entity_id
_entity_poly.type
_entity_poly.pdbx_seq_one_letter_code
_entity_poly.pdbx_strand_id
1 'polypeptide(L)'
;MAKRLDNHDNYYTSTDLARACIEKLNEIAPGCDLYVEPSAGGGAFFDQLPGRKVGLDIAPGAPGILQADFLTWTPPQGSETIAVVGNPPFNCPHGTAVNFFNQAATFSTWIAMILPAAFAKASVQRQLDPNFECVHHQALPNEPFYRDGKAVRVNACFQIWRRTAKPRVMPKPLTTHADFEFVKTIEQADFAIRRVGGHAGKLIAITPERRFGRGLAPTSNYYIRATAVPAQDVETVFRAIDPTEVRSNTVAVPSISKSELIALYDAQRVLALPSPVGCGAPRKDQTGTPAPDPEQLLQELERARCEHIAGTERRERSRLGQFMTPAAVAGRLADMFDDLPQQVSLLDPGAGMGALTGAFVLSALRSADRPVSIKVTAYEVDPALLPILERTLASCAAHCSAAGVAFSSEIVHADYVLSAPQDRDRQDRRYNCVIANPPYAKLPASAGARAALDALGLHATNWYSAFVAVALTQLVENGTLVAITPRSYCNGTTFERFRKHLNAVSAIQALHLYQSRNSVFAGDDITQEVIAMKTVKSGGKASVRLSSDCGDVRDVAFSDIVDPADLSQLIHLPFRDDGTVAAVRALPCSLDDLGVQVSTGRVMPSRLPQAAFATGESAVIPLIRAENLRNEAVNLPTDGIGKPDVIADIPELAKLRLPAGTYVLVKRISSKDQPRRVQAFVHDAGPAFFENHLNVFHVNGEGVSPDLARGLAMFLNSDDVDRYFRTFSGSTQVNARDIRSLRYPDRATLEALGRGQIQIAGIW
;
A
#
# COMPACT_ATOMS: atom_id res chain seq x y z
N MET A 1 22.71 8.61 -49.38
CA MET A 1 23.60 8.85 -48.22
C MET A 1 22.94 8.29 -46.97
N ALA A 2 23.36 7.09 -46.56
CA ALA A 2 22.86 6.43 -45.36
C ALA A 2 23.44 7.08 -44.11
N LYS A 3 22.58 7.62 -43.23
CA LYS A 3 22.97 7.95 -41.85
C LYS A 3 22.92 6.67 -41.04
N ARG A 4 24.08 6.26 -40.51
CA ARG A 4 24.32 5.07 -39.68
C ARG A 4 23.30 4.93 -38.56
N LEU A 5 22.66 3.77 -38.49
CA LEU A 5 22.06 3.21 -37.30
C LEU A 5 23.19 2.60 -36.45
N ASP A 6 23.81 3.39 -35.56
CA ASP A 6 24.70 2.87 -34.51
C ASP A 6 24.30 3.57 -33.20
N ASN A 7 23.37 2.97 -32.47
CA ASN A 7 22.94 3.46 -31.15
C ASN A 7 23.01 2.33 -30.11
N HIS A 8 24.09 1.55 -30.15
CA HIS A 8 24.41 0.54 -29.16
C HIS A 8 25.25 1.18 -28.03
N ASP A 9 24.72 1.23 -26.81
CA ASP A 9 25.47 1.61 -25.60
C ASP A 9 26.39 0.44 -25.16
N ASN A 10 27.37 0.10 -25.99
CA ASN A 10 28.34 -0.97 -25.71
C ASN A 10 29.52 -0.40 -24.92
N TYR A 11 29.61 -0.74 -23.63
CA TYR A 11 30.74 -0.44 -22.76
C TYR A 11 31.63 -1.67 -22.65
N TYR A 12 32.78 -1.67 -23.34
CA TYR A 12 33.71 -2.79 -23.30
C TYR A 12 34.54 -2.77 -22.01
N THR A 13 34.66 -3.94 -21.39
CA THR A 13 35.44 -4.21 -20.18
C THR A 13 36.91 -4.47 -20.52
N SER A 14 37.86 -3.98 -19.71
CA SER A 14 39.27 -4.34 -19.85
C SER A 14 39.51 -5.81 -19.48
N THR A 15 40.50 -6.44 -20.12
CA THR A 15 40.88 -7.84 -19.84
C THR A 15 41.29 -8.05 -18.38
N ASP A 16 42.01 -7.08 -17.80
CA ASP A 16 42.48 -7.13 -16.41
C ASP A 16 41.32 -7.04 -15.40
N LEU A 17 40.34 -6.16 -15.64
CA LEU A 17 39.16 -6.07 -14.78
C LEU A 17 38.30 -7.32 -14.88
N ALA A 18 38.10 -7.85 -16.09
CA ALA A 18 37.38 -9.10 -16.30
C ALA A 18 38.06 -10.25 -15.55
N ARG A 19 39.40 -10.32 -15.58
CA ARG A 19 40.17 -11.31 -14.81
C ARG A 19 39.94 -11.19 -13.31
N ALA A 20 40.06 -9.99 -12.75
CA ALA A 20 39.85 -9.75 -11.33
C ALA A 20 38.42 -10.15 -10.89
N CYS A 21 37.41 -9.88 -11.73
CA CYS A 21 36.03 -10.29 -11.48
C CYS A 21 35.87 -11.82 -11.48
N ILE A 22 36.52 -12.52 -12.43
CA ILE A 22 36.48 -13.99 -12.54
C ILE A 22 37.21 -14.64 -11.36
N GLU A 23 38.39 -14.13 -10.97
CA GLU A 23 39.11 -14.58 -9.78
C GLU A 23 38.24 -14.45 -8.54
N LYS A 24 37.58 -13.28 -8.37
CA LYS A 24 36.69 -13.06 -7.24
C LYS A 24 35.46 -13.98 -7.23
N LEU A 25 34.91 -14.29 -8.40
CA LEU A 25 33.85 -15.29 -8.52
C LEU A 25 34.35 -16.68 -8.10
N ASN A 26 35.51 -17.11 -8.59
CA ASN A 26 36.07 -18.42 -8.30
C ASN A 26 36.40 -18.60 -6.81
N GLU A 27 36.77 -17.53 -6.11
CA GLU A 27 36.92 -17.54 -4.65
C GLU A 27 35.60 -17.86 -3.91
N ILE A 28 34.48 -17.34 -4.40
CA ILE A 28 33.17 -17.41 -3.71
C ILE A 28 32.35 -18.63 -4.17
N ALA A 29 32.47 -19.01 -5.43
CA ALA A 29 31.69 -20.04 -6.10
C ALA A 29 32.58 -20.98 -6.94
N PRO A 30 33.47 -21.76 -6.29
CA PRO A 30 34.34 -22.69 -7.02
C PRO A 30 33.54 -23.83 -7.66
N GLY A 31 33.98 -24.26 -8.86
CA GLY A 31 33.55 -25.54 -9.44
C GLY A 31 32.17 -25.55 -10.12
N CYS A 32 31.79 -24.49 -10.85
CA CYS A 32 30.58 -24.51 -11.68
C CYS A 32 30.72 -25.41 -12.92
N ASP A 33 29.66 -26.15 -13.27
CA ASP A 33 29.63 -27.06 -14.43
C ASP A 33 29.63 -26.33 -15.78
N LEU A 34 29.07 -25.12 -15.79
CA LEU A 34 28.94 -24.30 -16.99
C LEU A 34 29.05 -22.80 -16.65
N TYR A 35 29.92 -22.11 -17.38
CA TYR A 35 29.97 -20.65 -17.37
C TYR A 35 29.27 -20.08 -18.59
N VAL A 36 28.42 -19.08 -18.41
CA VAL A 36 27.67 -18.42 -19.48
C VAL A 36 28.00 -16.94 -19.47
N GLU A 37 28.52 -16.41 -20.58
CA GLU A 37 28.63 -14.96 -20.78
C GLU A 37 27.48 -14.48 -21.68
N PRO A 38 26.58 -13.60 -21.17
CA PRO A 38 25.33 -13.28 -21.85
C PRO A 38 25.44 -12.19 -22.92
N SER A 39 26.57 -11.46 -22.97
CA SER A 39 26.83 -10.34 -23.87
C SER A 39 28.33 -10.23 -24.14
N ALA A 40 28.88 -11.26 -24.76
CA ALA A 40 30.31 -11.53 -24.77
C ALA A 40 31.14 -10.55 -25.60
N GLY A 41 30.53 -9.86 -26.57
CA GLY A 41 31.16 -8.83 -27.38
C GLY A 41 32.50 -9.28 -27.95
N GLY A 42 33.59 -8.65 -27.48
CA GLY A 42 34.96 -8.94 -27.87
C GLY A 42 35.68 -10.04 -27.07
N GLY A 43 34.98 -10.76 -26.19
CA GLY A 43 35.51 -11.93 -25.47
C GLY A 43 36.24 -11.67 -24.15
N ALA A 44 36.12 -10.46 -23.57
CA ALA A 44 36.90 -10.06 -22.39
C ALA A 44 36.72 -10.99 -21.18
N PHE A 45 35.50 -11.45 -20.88
CA PHE A 45 35.29 -12.51 -19.89
C PHE A 45 35.42 -13.89 -20.56
N PHE A 46 34.81 -14.12 -21.72
CA PHE A 46 34.69 -15.41 -22.39
C PHE A 46 36.02 -16.12 -22.52
N ASP A 47 37.06 -15.43 -22.98
CA ASP A 47 38.37 -16.01 -23.22
C ASP A 47 39.02 -16.51 -21.93
N GLN A 48 38.69 -15.88 -20.80
CA GLN A 48 39.27 -16.15 -19.49
C GLN A 48 38.43 -17.09 -18.60
N LEU A 49 37.19 -17.40 -19.00
CA LEU A 49 36.33 -18.34 -18.26
C LEU A 49 36.91 -19.76 -18.27
N PRO A 50 36.94 -20.46 -17.11
CA PRO A 50 37.49 -21.80 -17.01
C PRO A 50 36.48 -22.88 -17.47
N GLY A 51 37.00 -24.06 -17.82
CA GLY A 51 36.17 -25.25 -18.07
C GLY A 51 35.17 -25.10 -19.23
N ARG A 52 33.98 -25.68 -19.07
CA ARG A 52 32.91 -25.64 -20.07
C ARG A 52 32.25 -24.26 -20.04
N LYS A 53 32.20 -23.59 -21.20
CA LYS A 53 31.70 -22.23 -21.33
C LYS A 53 30.87 -22.00 -22.59
N VAL A 54 29.93 -21.04 -22.50
CA VAL A 54 29.11 -20.56 -23.61
C VAL A 54 29.11 -19.03 -23.60
N GLY A 55 29.59 -18.41 -24.67
CA GLY A 55 29.49 -16.98 -24.89
C GLY A 55 28.37 -16.67 -25.87
N LEU A 56 27.54 -15.68 -25.57
CA LEU A 56 26.40 -15.25 -26.39
C LEU A 56 26.54 -13.77 -26.72
N ASP A 57 26.26 -13.39 -27.96
CA ASP A 57 26.12 -11.98 -28.33
C ASP A 57 25.17 -11.83 -29.54
N ILE A 58 24.45 -10.72 -29.63
CA ILE A 58 23.62 -10.40 -30.81
C ILE A 58 24.48 -10.03 -32.03
N ALA A 59 25.70 -9.53 -31.79
CA ALA A 59 26.71 -9.17 -32.76
C ALA A 59 28.11 -9.59 -32.26
N PRO A 60 28.46 -10.90 -32.34
CA PRO A 60 29.73 -11.42 -31.83
C PRO A 60 30.95 -10.72 -32.42
N GLY A 61 31.89 -10.33 -31.57
CA GLY A 61 33.14 -9.65 -31.94
C GLY A 61 34.40 -10.53 -31.85
N ALA A 62 34.29 -11.77 -31.35
CA ALA A 62 35.39 -12.71 -31.19
C ALA A 62 34.98 -14.15 -31.59
N PRO A 63 35.94 -14.99 -32.05
CA PRO A 63 35.66 -16.37 -32.44
C PRO A 63 35.22 -17.22 -31.23
N GLY A 64 34.27 -18.13 -31.45
CA GLY A 64 33.75 -19.04 -30.42
C GLY A 64 32.54 -18.52 -29.64
N ILE A 65 32.14 -17.26 -29.85
CA ILE A 65 30.90 -16.68 -29.31
C ILE A 65 29.73 -17.02 -30.24
N LEU A 66 28.63 -17.50 -29.67
CA LEU A 66 27.40 -17.83 -30.39
C LEU A 66 26.60 -16.55 -30.69
N GLN A 67 26.17 -16.40 -31.94
CA GLN A 67 25.25 -15.33 -32.31
C GLN A 67 23.83 -15.66 -31.84
N ALA A 68 23.38 -15.06 -30.74
CA ALA A 68 22.07 -15.30 -30.15
C ALA A 68 21.64 -14.16 -29.22
N ASP A 69 20.32 -14.00 -29.05
CA ASP A 69 19.76 -13.11 -28.03
C ASP A 69 19.63 -13.85 -26.68
N PHE A 70 20.44 -13.46 -25.71
CA PHE A 70 20.43 -14.00 -24.36
C PHE A 70 19.05 -13.97 -23.69
N LEU A 71 18.25 -12.94 -23.95
CA LEU A 71 16.92 -12.78 -23.31
C LEU A 71 15.91 -13.84 -23.76
N THR A 72 16.20 -14.59 -24.82
CA THR A 72 15.39 -15.71 -25.30
C THR A 72 16.11 -17.06 -25.24
N TRP A 73 17.38 -17.05 -24.81
CA TRP A 73 18.23 -18.23 -24.78
C TRP A 73 18.02 -19.06 -23.51
N THR A 74 18.12 -20.38 -23.64
CA THR A 74 18.06 -21.35 -22.54
C THR A 74 19.25 -22.30 -22.59
N PRO A 75 19.82 -22.72 -21.44
CA PRO A 75 20.97 -23.60 -21.42
C PRO A 75 20.65 -25.03 -21.88
N PRO A 76 21.64 -25.78 -22.40
CA PRO A 76 21.51 -27.21 -22.66
C PRO A 76 21.17 -27.99 -21.38
N GLN A 77 20.37 -29.05 -21.50
CA GLN A 77 20.04 -29.93 -20.37
C GLN A 77 21.29 -30.64 -19.81
N GLY A 78 21.31 -30.88 -18.49
CA GLY A 78 22.35 -31.68 -17.81
C GLY A 78 23.46 -30.91 -17.08
N SER A 79 23.29 -29.62 -16.80
CA SER A 79 24.18 -28.84 -15.92
C SER A 79 23.51 -28.61 -14.57
N GLU A 80 24.13 -29.03 -13.46
CA GLU A 80 23.58 -28.87 -12.11
C GLU A 80 23.91 -27.49 -11.52
N THR A 81 25.06 -26.91 -11.90
CA THR A 81 25.52 -25.59 -11.45
C THR A 81 25.96 -24.71 -12.63
N ILE A 82 25.28 -23.57 -12.80
CA ILE A 82 25.54 -22.63 -13.89
C ILE A 82 25.88 -21.26 -13.32
N ALA A 83 27.02 -20.70 -13.71
CA ALA A 83 27.40 -19.33 -13.40
C ALA A 83 27.22 -18.43 -14.62
N VAL A 84 26.43 -17.36 -14.50
CA VAL A 84 26.32 -16.33 -15.54
C VAL A 84 27.24 -15.18 -15.17
N VAL A 85 28.23 -14.89 -16.02
CA VAL A 85 29.32 -13.96 -15.75
C VAL A 85 29.48 -12.97 -16.89
N GLY A 86 29.56 -11.67 -16.61
CA GLY A 86 29.89 -10.70 -17.65
C GLY A 86 29.51 -9.25 -17.36
N ASN A 87 29.47 -8.43 -18.41
CA ASN A 87 29.08 -7.03 -18.36
C ASN A 87 27.87 -6.79 -19.29
N PRO A 88 26.62 -6.93 -18.80
CA PRO A 88 25.44 -6.69 -19.62
C PRO A 88 25.31 -5.22 -20.03
N PRO A 89 24.58 -4.91 -21.10
CA PRO A 89 24.28 -3.53 -21.47
C PRO A 89 23.46 -2.83 -20.37
N PHE A 90 23.87 -1.61 -19.99
CA PHE A 90 23.27 -0.91 -18.85
C PHE A 90 21.86 -0.38 -19.16
N ASN A 91 21.63 0.14 -20.37
CA ASN A 91 20.34 0.68 -20.78
C ASN A 91 20.22 0.73 -22.32
N CYS A 92 19.88 -0.39 -22.97
CA CYS A 92 19.77 -0.45 -24.43
C CYS A 92 18.34 -0.79 -24.91
N PRO A 93 17.97 -0.45 -26.17
CA PRO A 93 16.65 -0.77 -26.73
C PRO A 93 16.30 -2.27 -26.73
N HIS A 94 17.32 -3.13 -26.66
CA HIS A 94 17.20 -4.59 -26.71
C HIS A 94 17.22 -5.26 -25.33
N GLY A 95 17.29 -4.49 -24.23
CA GLY A 95 17.27 -5.01 -22.86
C GLY A 95 17.98 -4.13 -21.85
N THR A 96 17.56 -4.19 -20.58
CA THR A 96 18.27 -3.52 -19.46
C THR A 96 19.10 -4.55 -18.69
N ALA A 97 20.10 -4.10 -17.93
CA ALA A 97 20.84 -4.98 -17.02
C ALA A 97 19.93 -5.74 -16.04
N VAL A 98 18.75 -5.20 -15.69
CA VAL A 98 17.72 -5.88 -14.88
C VAL A 98 17.13 -7.07 -15.66
N ASN A 99 16.83 -6.91 -16.94
CA ASN A 99 16.30 -7.99 -17.78
C ASN A 99 17.34 -9.12 -17.93
N PHE A 100 18.61 -8.77 -18.13
CA PHE A 100 19.71 -9.74 -18.20
C PHE A 100 19.86 -10.51 -16.87
N PHE A 101 19.82 -9.80 -15.74
CA PHE A 101 19.85 -10.44 -14.43
C PHE A 101 18.68 -11.43 -14.25
N ASN A 102 17.45 -10.98 -14.54
CA ASN A 102 16.26 -11.81 -14.34
C ASN A 102 16.21 -13.00 -15.30
N GLN A 103 16.71 -12.84 -16.54
CA GLN A 103 16.83 -13.97 -17.45
C GLN A 103 17.86 -14.98 -16.94
N ALA A 104 19.03 -14.52 -16.51
CA ALA A 104 20.03 -15.38 -15.87
C ALA A 104 19.44 -16.12 -14.66
N ALA A 105 18.60 -15.44 -13.89
CA ALA A 105 17.93 -16.00 -12.72
C ALA A 105 16.88 -17.08 -13.04
N THR A 106 16.54 -17.35 -14.30
CA THR A 106 15.63 -18.46 -14.64
C THR A 106 16.32 -19.83 -14.62
N PHE A 107 17.65 -19.88 -14.78
CA PHE A 107 18.39 -21.15 -14.89
C PHE A 107 19.71 -21.22 -14.11
N SER A 108 20.31 -20.09 -13.71
CA SER A 108 21.64 -20.08 -13.08
C SER A 108 21.63 -20.39 -11.59
N THR A 109 22.72 -20.88 -11.02
CA THR A 109 22.93 -20.94 -9.56
C THR A 109 23.68 -19.71 -9.05
N TRP A 110 24.51 -19.12 -9.92
CA TRP A 110 25.33 -17.95 -9.63
C TRP A 110 25.20 -16.88 -10.73
N ILE A 111 25.14 -15.62 -10.32
CA ILE A 111 25.15 -14.47 -11.23
C ILE A 111 26.25 -13.51 -10.77
N ALA A 112 27.23 -13.24 -11.62
CA ALA A 112 28.36 -12.37 -11.33
C ALA A 112 28.52 -11.33 -12.44
N MET A 113 28.06 -10.11 -12.20
CA MET A 113 27.97 -9.10 -13.28
C MET A 113 28.57 -7.77 -12.87
N ILE A 114 29.18 -7.09 -13.83
CA ILE A 114 29.43 -5.64 -13.75
C ILE A 114 28.10 -4.95 -14.05
N LEU A 115 27.61 -4.16 -13.11
CA LEU A 115 26.28 -3.56 -13.11
C LEU A 115 26.37 -2.05 -12.88
N PRO A 116 25.38 -1.24 -13.29
CA PRO A 116 25.31 0.15 -12.91
C PRO A 116 25.30 0.32 -11.38
N ALA A 117 25.98 1.33 -10.82
CA ALA A 117 26.04 1.57 -9.37
C ALA A 117 24.65 1.71 -8.71
N ALA A 118 23.62 2.04 -9.49
CA ALA A 118 22.22 2.04 -9.03
C ALA A 118 21.73 0.67 -8.53
N PHE A 119 22.38 -0.44 -8.88
CA PHE A 119 22.10 -1.78 -8.35
C PHE A 119 22.43 -1.92 -6.86
N ALA A 120 23.18 -0.98 -6.27
CA ALA A 120 23.29 -0.86 -4.82
C ALA A 120 21.98 -0.34 -4.17
N LYS A 121 21.12 0.35 -4.95
CA LYS A 121 19.87 0.92 -4.42
C LYS A 121 18.80 -0.15 -4.24
N ALA A 122 18.14 -0.10 -3.09
CA ALA A 122 17.02 -0.98 -2.78
C ALA A 122 15.89 -0.93 -3.84
N SER A 123 15.69 0.22 -4.51
CA SER A 123 14.70 0.36 -5.60
C SER A 123 15.02 -0.47 -6.85
N VAL A 124 16.30 -0.66 -7.17
CA VAL A 124 16.73 -1.49 -8.29
C VAL A 124 16.77 -2.95 -7.87
N GLN A 125 17.29 -3.23 -6.67
CA GLN A 125 17.33 -4.59 -6.14
C GLN A 125 15.95 -5.26 -6.02
N ARG A 126 14.87 -4.48 -5.81
CA ARG A 126 13.48 -4.98 -5.82
C ARG A 126 12.98 -5.46 -7.18
N GLN A 127 13.65 -5.07 -8.27
CA GLN A 127 13.30 -5.49 -9.63
C GLN A 127 14.00 -6.80 -10.02
N LEU A 128 14.95 -7.26 -9.21
CA LEU A 128 15.71 -8.49 -9.44
C LEU A 128 14.96 -9.71 -8.87
N ASP A 129 15.19 -10.88 -9.45
CA ASP A 129 14.58 -12.13 -9.00
C ASP A 129 14.81 -12.32 -7.49
N PRO A 130 13.73 -12.54 -6.72
CA PRO A 130 13.85 -12.56 -5.28
C PRO A 130 14.58 -13.81 -4.79
N ASN A 131 14.74 -14.88 -5.58
CA ASN A 131 15.49 -16.07 -5.18
C ASN A 131 17.01 -15.90 -5.31
N PHE A 132 17.51 -14.67 -5.40
CA PHE A 132 18.94 -14.36 -5.39
C PHE A 132 19.30 -13.40 -4.26
N GLU A 133 20.42 -13.70 -3.61
CA GLU A 133 21.03 -12.90 -2.55
C GLU A 133 22.41 -12.40 -2.99
N CYS A 134 22.67 -11.10 -2.81
CA CYS A 134 23.96 -10.49 -3.12
C CYS A 134 24.96 -10.87 -2.02
N VAL A 135 25.91 -11.73 -2.34
CA VAL A 135 26.94 -12.21 -1.39
C VAL A 135 28.25 -11.42 -1.51
N HIS A 136 28.40 -10.65 -2.59
CA HIS A 136 29.55 -9.77 -2.77
C HIS A 136 29.14 -8.49 -3.50
N HIS A 137 29.65 -7.36 -3.03
CA HIS A 137 29.50 -6.05 -3.66
C HIS A 137 30.86 -5.35 -3.66
N GLN A 138 31.29 -4.89 -4.83
CA GLN A 138 32.49 -4.09 -5.01
C GLN A 138 32.15 -2.86 -5.86
N ALA A 139 32.31 -1.67 -5.30
CA ALA A 139 32.22 -0.44 -6.07
C ALA A 139 33.40 -0.36 -7.05
N LEU A 140 33.16 0.08 -8.29
CA LEU A 140 34.17 0.31 -9.32
C LEU A 140 34.25 1.81 -9.69
N PRO A 141 34.54 2.71 -8.72
CA PRO A 141 34.60 4.13 -9.01
C PRO A 141 35.84 4.45 -9.85
N ASN A 142 35.65 5.16 -10.97
CA ASN A 142 36.71 5.62 -11.88
C ASN A 142 37.33 4.57 -12.82
N GLU A 143 36.77 3.38 -12.91
CA GLU A 143 37.23 2.36 -13.85
C GLU A 143 36.92 2.77 -15.32
N PRO A 144 37.90 2.73 -16.24
CA PRO A 144 37.67 3.10 -17.64
C PRO A 144 36.94 1.98 -18.38
N PHE A 145 35.73 2.26 -18.85
CA PHE A 145 35.06 1.44 -19.87
C PHE A 145 35.34 2.00 -21.25
N TYR A 146 35.30 1.19 -22.30
CA TYR A 146 35.63 1.66 -23.65
C TYR A 146 34.39 1.71 -24.54
N ARG A 147 34.18 2.84 -25.22
CA ARG A 147 33.18 3.02 -26.28
C ARG A 147 33.89 3.62 -27.50
N ASP A 148 33.81 2.96 -28.64
CA ASP A 148 34.49 3.36 -29.88
C ASP A 148 36.00 3.62 -29.69
N GLY A 149 36.66 2.81 -28.84
CA GLY A 149 38.09 2.94 -28.51
C GLY A 149 38.44 4.11 -27.57
N LYS A 150 37.45 4.85 -27.06
CA LYS A 150 37.66 5.94 -26.09
C LYS A 150 37.23 5.51 -24.69
N ALA A 151 38.01 5.89 -23.68
CA ALA A 151 37.68 5.67 -22.29
C ALA A 151 36.48 6.56 -21.87
N VAL A 152 35.42 5.93 -21.39
CA VAL A 152 34.23 6.53 -20.82
C VAL A 152 34.13 6.10 -19.35
N ARG A 153 33.83 7.06 -18.48
CA ARG A 153 33.66 6.81 -17.04
C ARG A 153 32.19 6.65 -16.72
N VAL A 154 31.85 5.51 -16.12
CA VAL A 154 30.49 5.21 -15.66
C VAL A 154 30.59 4.68 -14.24
N ASN A 155 29.71 5.14 -13.35
CA ASN A 155 29.66 4.58 -12.00
C ASN A 155 29.07 3.17 -12.08
N ALA A 156 29.93 2.18 -11.91
CA ALA A 156 29.58 0.77 -11.92
C ALA A 156 29.91 0.10 -10.57
N CYS A 157 29.38 -1.10 -10.38
CA CYS A 157 29.77 -2.01 -9.32
C CYS A 157 29.84 -3.44 -9.87
N PHE A 158 30.73 -4.25 -9.31
CA PHE A 158 30.72 -5.69 -9.53
C PHE A 158 29.95 -6.35 -8.38
N GLN A 159 29.01 -7.23 -8.71
CA GLN A 159 28.23 -7.96 -7.70
C GLN A 159 28.17 -9.44 -8.02
N ILE A 160 28.26 -10.27 -6.97
CA ILE A 160 28.07 -11.72 -7.05
C ILE A 160 26.82 -12.08 -6.26
N TRP A 161 25.94 -12.83 -6.90
CA TRP A 161 24.65 -13.22 -6.39
C TRP A 161 24.51 -14.74 -6.42
N ARG A 162 23.97 -15.28 -5.33
CA ARG A 162 23.76 -16.72 -5.13
C ARG A 162 22.26 -17.02 -5.14
N ARG A 163 21.85 -18.08 -5.84
CA ARG A 163 20.47 -18.58 -5.74
C ARG A 163 20.20 -19.12 -4.34
N THR A 164 19.09 -18.73 -3.76
CA THR A 164 18.60 -19.18 -2.45
C THR A 164 17.31 -19.98 -2.60
N ALA A 165 17.12 -20.97 -1.73
CA ALA A 165 15.87 -21.75 -1.69
C ALA A 165 14.67 -20.91 -1.18
N LYS A 166 14.95 -19.86 -0.41
CA LYS A 166 13.95 -18.90 0.08
C LYS A 166 14.15 -17.55 -0.62
N PRO A 167 13.08 -16.89 -1.10
CA PRO A 167 13.19 -15.57 -1.69
C PRO A 167 13.67 -14.52 -0.66
N ARG A 168 14.64 -13.69 -1.05
CA ARG A 168 15.15 -12.51 -0.34
C ARG A 168 14.03 -11.52 -0.06
N VAL A 169 14.01 -11.03 1.18
CA VAL A 169 13.02 -10.05 1.64
C VAL A 169 13.67 -8.66 1.68
N MET A 170 13.19 -7.73 0.86
CA MET A 170 13.64 -6.33 0.87
C MET A 170 12.64 -5.46 1.63
N PRO A 171 13.05 -4.76 2.71
CA PRO A 171 12.18 -3.82 3.41
C PRO A 171 11.62 -2.74 2.47
N LYS A 172 10.36 -2.37 2.71
CA LYS A 172 9.75 -1.23 2.02
C LYS A 172 10.52 0.06 2.36
N PRO A 173 10.72 0.94 1.37
CA PRO A 173 11.45 2.18 1.57
C PRO A 173 10.64 3.09 2.49
N LEU A 174 11.19 3.49 3.65
CA LEU A 174 10.57 4.47 4.53
C LEU A 174 10.49 5.81 3.80
N THR A 175 9.36 6.51 3.87
CA THR A 175 9.19 7.82 3.21
C THR A 175 8.75 8.93 4.18
N THR A 176 8.59 8.56 5.44
CA THR A 176 8.18 9.40 6.57
C THR A 176 9.02 9.03 7.80
N HIS A 177 9.20 9.98 8.72
CA HIS A 177 9.93 9.79 9.96
C HIS A 177 9.19 10.51 11.11
N ALA A 178 9.38 10.07 12.36
CA ALA A 178 8.65 10.63 13.50
C ALA A 178 9.14 12.03 13.91
N ASP A 179 10.43 12.31 13.72
CA ASP A 179 11.03 13.60 14.11
C ASP A 179 10.78 14.71 13.08
N PHE A 180 10.54 14.34 11.81
CA PHE A 180 10.44 15.30 10.72
C PHE A 180 9.62 14.76 9.55
N GLU A 181 9.06 15.68 8.76
CA GLU A 181 8.34 15.37 7.53
C GLU A 181 8.91 16.10 6.32
N PHE A 182 8.62 15.55 5.13
CA PHE A 182 8.96 16.17 3.86
C PHE A 182 7.79 17.04 3.36
N VAL A 183 7.89 18.35 3.48
CA VAL A 183 6.85 19.29 3.05
C VAL A 183 6.96 19.64 1.56
N LYS A 184 5.87 20.14 0.97
CA LYS A 184 5.79 20.42 -0.48
C LYS A 184 6.33 21.79 -0.86
N THR A 185 6.26 22.74 0.06
CA THR A 185 6.53 24.16 -0.19
C THR A 185 7.61 24.65 0.76
N ILE A 186 8.38 25.65 0.34
CA ILE A 186 9.50 26.17 1.15
C ILE A 186 8.98 26.98 2.35
N GLU A 187 7.77 27.51 2.25
CA GLU A 187 7.07 28.27 3.29
C GLU A 187 6.74 27.41 4.50
N GLN A 188 6.55 26.11 4.28
CA GLN A 188 6.24 25.13 5.32
C GLN A 188 7.49 24.54 5.97
N ALA A 189 8.68 24.88 5.49
CA ALA A 189 9.91 24.17 5.81
C ALA A 189 10.77 24.95 6.81
N ASP A 190 11.38 24.22 7.75
CA ASP A 190 12.38 24.77 8.66
C ASP A 190 13.73 24.90 7.97
N PHE A 191 14.11 23.86 7.21
CA PHE A 191 15.34 23.84 6.40
C PHE A 191 15.16 22.95 5.16
N ALA A 192 16.16 22.96 4.27
CA ALA A 192 16.16 22.14 3.07
C ALA A 192 17.41 21.24 3.00
N ILE A 193 17.29 20.12 2.30
CA ILE A 193 18.41 19.22 1.99
C ILE A 193 18.52 19.08 0.47
N ARG A 194 19.72 19.27 -0.08
CA ARG A 194 19.98 19.06 -1.51
C ARG A 194 19.74 17.59 -1.87
N ARG A 195 18.83 17.29 -2.80
CA ARG A 195 18.52 15.89 -3.18
C ARG A 195 19.30 15.37 -4.39
N VAL A 196 19.79 16.25 -5.25
CA VAL A 196 20.42 15.90 -6.52
C VAL A 196 21.55 16.88 -6.88
N GLY A 197 22.58 16.39 -7.56
CA GLY A 197 23.77 17.14 -7.98
C GLY A 197 24.97 16.89 -7.06
N GLY A 198 26.14 17.47 -7.37
CA GLY A 198 27.40 17.22 -6.65
C GLY A 198 27.39 17.54 -5.14
N HIS A 199 26.38 18.28 -4.67
CA HIS A 199 26.16 18.59 -3.26
C HIS A 199 24.98 17.83 -2.64
N ALA A 200 24.49 16.74 -3.25
CA ALA A 200 23.42 15.93 -2.66
C ALA A 200 23.78 15.50 -1.23
N GLY A 201 22.81 15.65 -0.31
CA GLY A 201 22.94 15.46 1.14
C GLY A 201 23.26 16.73 1.93
N LYS A 202 23.62 17.84 1.27
CA LYS A 202 23.97 19.09 1.95
C LYS A 202 22.73 19.78 2.56
N LEU A 203 22.80 20.16 3.84
CA LEU A 203 21.81 21.05 4.48
C LEU A 203 21.90 22.47 3.91
N ILE A 204 20.74 23.10 3.80
CA ILE A 204 20.56 24.46 3.32
C ILE A 204 19.58 25.16 4.27
N ALA A 205 20.08 26.16 4.99
CA ALA A 205 19.23 27.04 5.80
C ALA A 205 18.31 27.89 4.91
N ILE A 206 17.06 28.07 5.36
CA ILE A 206 16.06 28.89 4.70
C ILE A 206 16.04 30.26 5.41
N THR A 207 16.65 31.26 4.79
CA THR A 207 16.59 32.66 5.29
C THR A 207 15.64 33.50 4.43
N PRO A 208 15.09 34.60 4.95
CA PRO A 208 14.18 35.49 4.19
C PRO A 208 14.74 35.93 2.83
N GLU A 209 16.06 36.17 2.74
CA GLU A 209 16.75 36.60 1.53
C GLU A 209 16.92 35.45 0.51
N ARG A 210 16.96 34.20 0.98
CA ARG A 210 17.12 33.01 0.14
C ARG A 210 15.80 32.43 -0.35
N ARG A 211 14.65 32.79 0.26
CA ARG A 211 13.32 32.30 -0.13
C ARG A 211 12.97 32.61 -1.60
N PHE A 212 13.56 33.64 -2.19
CA PHE A 212 13.37 34.04 -3.59
C PHE A 212 14.62 33.83 -4.48
N GLY A 213 15.67 33.17 -3.97
CA GLY A 213 16.96 33.01 -4.64
C GLY A 213 17.08 31.76 -5.52
N ARG A 214 17.98 31.79 -6.51
CA ARG A 214 18.33 30.59 -7.31
C ARG A 214 18.90 29.50 -6.41
N GLY A 215 18.43 28.26 -6.59
CA GLY A 215 19.04 27.06 -5.97
C GLY A 215 18.20 26.35 -4.92
N LEU A 216 17.06 26.88 -4.51
CA LEU A 216 16.12 26.25 -3.57
C LEU A 216 14.90 25.62 -4.24
N ALA A 217 14.93 25.39 -5.56
CA ALA A 217 13.81 24.80 -6.29
C ALA A 217 13.37 23.43 -5.72
N PRO A 218 12.05 23.12 -5.71
CA PRO A 218 11.52 21.84 -5.19
C PRO A 218 12.05 20.61 -5.92
N THR A 219 12.41 20.76 -7.20
CA THR A 219 12.97 19.67 -8.01
C THR A 219 14.37 19.26 -7.58
N SER A 220 15.11 20.16 -6.92
CA SER A 220 16.51 19.97 -6.54
C SER A 220 16.73 19.76 -5.04
N ASN A 221 15.71 20.02 -4.21
CA ASN A 221 15.82 19.97 -2.76
C ASN A 221 14.63 19.25 -2.13
N TYR A 222 14.87 18.62 -0.99
CA TYR A 222 13.81 18.25 -0.07
C TYR A 222 13.63 19.36 0.95
N TYR A 223 12.38 19.68 1.24
CA TYR A 223 12.01 20.60 2.30
C TYR A 223 11.62 19.81 3.53
N ILE A 224 12.22 20.15 4.66
CA ILE A 224 12.06 19.42 5.91
C ILE A 224 11.38 20.33 6.93
N ARG A 225 10.35 19.80 7.59
CA ARG A 225 9.73 20.40 8.77
C ARG A 225 9.88 19.44 9.94
N ALA A 226 10.40 19.89 11.05
CA ALA A 226 10.45 19.13 12.28
C ALA A 226 9.04 19.04 12.89
N THR A 227 8.74 17.89 13.49
CA THR A 227 7.38 17.58 13.97
C THR A 227 7.38 17.29 15.46
N ALA A 228 7.96 16.16 15.88
CA ALA A 228 7.98 15.73 17.27
C ALA A 228 9.12 16.32 18.11
N VAL A 229 10.15 16.90 17.49
CA VAL A 229 11.33 17.44 18.16
C VAL A 229 11.70 18.82 17.59
N PRO A 230 12.45 19.67 18.31
CA PRO A 230 12.92 20.95 17.79
C PRO A 230 13.71 20.82 16.48
N ALA A 231 13.50 21.74 15.54
CA ALA A 231 14.18 21.72 14.24
C ALA A 231 15.70 21.69 14.35
N GLN A 232 16.26 22.34 15.37
CA GLN A 232 17.70 22.38 15.61
C GLN A 232 18.30 21.01 15.97
N ASP A 233 17.53 20.13 16.61
CA ASP A 233 17.97 18.77 16.95
C ASP A 233 18.01 17.90 15.68
N VAL A 234 16.97 18.02 14.85
CA VAL A 234 16.91 17.34 13.54
C VAL A 234 18.06 17.82 12.64
N GLU A 235 18.32 19.13 12.58
CA GLU A 235 19.44 19.69 11.83
C GLU A 235 20.80 19.20 12.34
N THR A 236 20.95 19.03 13.66
CA THR A 236 22.20 18.54 14.27
C THR A 236 22.50 17.11 13.84
N VAL A 237 21.48 16.23 13.87
CA VAL A 237 21.62 14.86 13.38
C VAL A 237 21.96 14.85 11.89
N PHE A 238 21.22 15.58 11.05
CA PHE A 238 21.51 15.63 9.60
C PHE A 238 22.90 16.19 9.29
N ARG A 239 23.41 17.14 10.08
CA ARG A 239 24.74 17.72 9.88
C ARG A 239 25.87 16.74 10.14
N ALA A 240 25.64 15.75 10.99
CA ALA A 240 26.61 14.71 11.32
C ALA A 240 26.63 13.53 10.33
N ILE A 241 25.67 13.46 9.39
CA ILE A 241 25.60 12.40 8.39
C ILE A 241 26.68 12.61 7.31
N ASP A 242 27.40 11.53 6.98
CA ASP A 242 28.19 11.45 5.75
C ASP A 242 27.39 10.78 4.61
N PRO A 243 26.92 11.52 3.60
CA PRO A 243 26.13 10.98 2.51
C PRO A 243 26.97 10.44 1.33
N THR A 244 28.31 10.43 1.44
CA THR A 244 29.23 10.26 0.29
C THR A 244 29.01 8.95 -0.47
N GLU A 245 28.85 7.83 0.24
CA GLU A 245 28.62 6.52 -0.35
C GLU A 245 27.22 6.43 -0.97
N VAL A 246 26.18 6.84 -0.23
CA VAL A 246 24.80 6.66 -0.67
C VAL A 246 24.45 7.54 -1.88
N ARG A 247 24.98 8.78 -1.92
CA ARG A 247 24.70 9.69 -3.04
C ARG A 247 25.38 9.28 -4.34
N SER A 248 26.44 8.46 -4.27
CA SER A 248 27.20 8.01 -5.45
C SER A 248 26.64 6.74 -6.09
N ASN A 249 25.63 6.11 -5.49
CA ASN A 249 24.87 4.96 -6.03
C ASN A 249 23.96 5.32 -7.21
N THR A 250 24.50 6.05 -8.18
CA THR A 250 23.82 6.55 -9.38
C THR A 250 24.76 6.53 -10.56
N VAL A 251 24.24 6.30 -11.76
CA VAL A 251 25.04 6.15 -12.98
C VAL A 251 25.78 7.44 -13.39
N ALA A 252 25.15 8.61 -13.20
CA ALA A 252 25.69 9.89 -13.69
C ALA A 252 25.60 11.02 -12.66
N VAL A 253 24.38 11.39 -12.21
CA VAL A 253 24.18 12.54 -11.31
C VAL A 253 23.94 12.05 -9.89
N PRO A 254 24.79 12.42 -8.91
CA PRO A 254 24.60 12.04 -7.51
C PRO A 254 23.21 12.43 -7.01
N SER A 255 22.55 11.52 -6.31
CA SER A 255 21.23 11.80 -5.73
C SER A 255 20.89 10.90 -4.56
N ILE A 256 20.09 11.44 -3.65
CA ILE A 256 19.62 10.75 -2.45
C ILE A 256 18.09 10.75 -2.45
N SER A 257 17.50 9.57 -2.25
CA SER A 257 16.07 9.37 -2.07
C SER A 257 15.63 9.74 -0.64
N LYS A 258 14.33 9.93 -0.42
CA LYS A 258 13.79 10.19 0.93
C LYS A 258 14.14 9.06 1.90
N SER A 259 14.06 7.82 1.44
CA SER A 259 14.30 6.62 2.25
C SER A 259 15.75 6.46 2.65
N GLU A 260 16.66 6.82 1.75
CA GLU A 260 18.09 6.87 2.06
C GLU A 260 18.39 7.95 3.10
N LEU A 261 17.77 9.13 3.00
CA LEU A 261 17.93 10.17 4.03
C LEU A 261 17.38 9.74 5.39
N ILE A 262 16.22 9.08 5.42
CA ILE A 262 15.65 8.56 6.67
C ILE A 262 16.57 7.52 7.28
N ALA A 263 17.06 6.56 6.49
CA ALA A 263 17.95 5.52 6.99
C ALA A 263 19.27 6.09 7.55
N LEU A 264 19.86 7.08 6.86
CA LEU A 264 21.04 7.79 7.34
C LEU A 264 20.75 8.57 8.63
N TYR A 265 19.58 9.21 8.71
CA TYR A 265 19.16 9.93 9.90
C TYR A 265 18.97 9.00 11.10
N ASP A 266 18.28 7.88 10.94
CA ASP A 266 18.06 6.89 12.00
C ASP A 266 19.39 6.35 12.53
N ALA A 267 20.29 5.97 11.63
CA ALA A 267 21.63 5.48 11.99
C ALA A 267 22.41 6.53 12.80
N GLN A 268 22.36 7.80 12.37
CA GLN A 268 23.06 8.89 13.04
C GLN A 268 22.42 9.29 14.38
N ARG A 269 21.09 9.19 14.49
CA ARG A 269 20.35 9.48 15.71
C ARG A 269 20.67 8.49 16.83
N VAL A 270 20.81 7.20 16.51
CA VAL A 270 21.22 6.16 17.48
C VAL A 270 22.60 6.47 18.07
N LEU A 271 23.52 7.00 17.26
CA LEU A 271 24.86 7.41 17.70
C LEU A 271 24.87 8.70 18.52
N ALA A 272 23.81 9.52 18.46
CA ALA A 272 23.69 10.80 19.14
C ALA A 272 23.02 10.70 20.53
N LEU A 273 22.50 9.53 20.92
CA LEU A 273 21.97 9.30 22.26
C LEU A 273 23.14 9.27 23.27
N PRO A 274 23.08 10.00 24.40
CA PRO A 274 24.10 9.89 25.42
C PRO A 274 24.11 8.48 26.02
N SER A 275 25.30 7.86 26.11
CA SER A 275 25.50 6.65 26.91
C SER A 275 24.97 6.88 28.33
N PRO A 276 24.32 5.89 28.96
CA PRO A 276 23.79 6.05 30.31
C PRO A 276 24.94 6.34 31.27
N VAL A 277 24.94 7.55 31.82
CA VAL A 277 25.90 8.00 32.83
C VAL A 277 25.59 7.27 34.15
N GLY A 278 26.56 6.49 34.61
CA GLY A 278 26.91 6.21 36.00
C GLY A 278 25.78 6.00 37.01
N CYS A 279 25.56 4.75 37.38
CA CYS A 279 24.90 4.37 38.64
C CYS A 279 25.55 5.08 39.84
N GLY A 280 24.84 6.04 40.42
CA GLY A 280 25.04 6.46 41.81
C GLY A 280 24.44 5.40 42.74
N ALA A 281 25.23 4.92 43.70
CA ALA A 281 24.83 3.91 44.66
C ALA A 281 23.56 4.30 45.46
N PRO A 282 22.68 3.34 45.81
CA PRO A 282 21.44 3.65 46.50
C PRO A 282 21.67 3.96 47.98
N ARG A 283 21.06 5.05 48.46
CA ARG A 283 20.79 5.23 49.90
C ARG A 283 19.57 4.39 50.25
N LYS A 284 19.72 3.57 51.29
CA LYS A 284 18.62 2.80 51.89
C LYS A 284 17.65 3.73 52.61
N ASP A 285 16.39 3.33 52.56
CA ASP A 285 15.30 3.57 53.52
C ASP A 285 14.10 4.32 52.91
N GLN A 286 13.08 3.56 52.49
CA GLN A 286 11.69 3.72 52.92
C GLN A 286 10.80 2.59 52.33
N THR A 287 10.11 1.88 53.22
CA THR A 287 9.18 0.80 52.93
C THR A 287 7.82 1.36 52.52
N GLY A 288 7.49 1.18 51.25
CA GLY A 288 6.19 1.44 50.65
C GLY A 288 6.35 1.35 49.14
N THR A 289 5.87 0.28 48.51
CA THR A 289 5.85 0.17 47.05
C THR A 289 5.03 1.35 46.52
N PRO A 290 5.62 2.29 45.76
CA PRO A 290 4.84 3.35 45.15
C PRO A 290 3.81 2.71 44.21
N ALA A 291 2.63 3.34 44.12
CA ALA A 291 1.62 2.91 43.14
C ALA A 291 2.27 2.84 41.74
N PRO A 292 1.99 1.79 40.96
CA PRO A 292 2.57 1.68 39.62
C PRO A 292 2.13 2.87 38.77
N ASP A 293 3.08 3.48 38.06
CA ASP A 293 2.84 4.64 37.21
C ASP A 293 2.06 4.21 35.93
N PRO A 294 0.88 4.77 35.67
CA PRO A 294 0.09 4.48 34.46
C PRO A 294 0.87 4.70 33.15
N GLU A 295 1.77 5.68 33.12
CA GLU A 295 2.58 5.99 31.94
C GLU A 295 3.66 4.92 31.72
N GLN A 296 4.15 4.31 32.81
CA GLN A 296 5.09 3.21 32.78
C GLN A 296 4.50 1.95 32.12
N LEU A 297 3.24 1.59 32.38
CA LEU A 297 2.59 0.43 31.73
C LEU A 297 2.52 0.60 30.21
N LEU A 298 2.12 1.78 29.73
CA LEU A 298 2.05 2.05 28.28
C LEU A 298 3.44 2.09 27.63
N GLN A 299 4.45 2.62 28.32
CA GLN A 299 5.84 2.60 27.85
C GLN A 299 6.43 1.18 27.82
N GLU A 300 6.13 0.35 28.82
CA GLU A 300 6.53 -1.06 28.86
C GLU A 300 5.90 -1.86 27.73
N LEU A 301 4.61 -1.63 27.45
CA LEU A 301 3.91 -2.22 26.32
C LEU A 301 4.50 -1.77 24.97
N GLU A 302 4.83 -0.48 24.84
CA GLU A 302 5.44 0.04 23.62
C GLU A 302 6.86 -0.52 23.41
N ARG A 303 7.63 -0.70 24.49
CA ARG A 303 8.94 -1.38 24.43
C ARG A 303 8.80 -2.84 24.05
N ALA A 304 7.91 -3.58 24.71
CA ALA A 304 7.64 -4.99 24.39
C ALA A 304 7.14 -5.15 22.94
N ARG A 305 6.34 -4.20 22.44
CA ARG A 305 5.93 -4.12 21.03
C ARG A 305 7.14 -3.98 20.12
N CYS A 306 8.04 -3.03 20.39
CA CYS A 306 9.25 -2.82 19.60
C CYS A 306 10.17 -4.05 19.61
N GLU A 307 10.37 -4.67 20.77
CA GLU A 307 11.19 -5.88 20.92
C GLU A 307 10.61 -7.08 20.17
N HIS A 308 9.29 -7.32 20.30
CA HIS A 308 8.61 -8.37 19.54
C HIS A 308 8.63 -8.10 18.03
N ILE A 309 8.44 -6.84 17.61
CA ILE A 309 8.56 -6.42 16.20
C ILE A 309 9.96 -6.66 15.64
N ALA A 310 11.00 -6.50 16.46
CA ALA A 310 12.39 -6.74 16.09
C ALA A 310 12.74 -8.23 16.05
N GLY A 311 12.13 -9.04 16.92
CA GLY A 311 12.37 -10.49 17.02
C GLY A 311 11.55 -11.36 16.07
N THR A 312 10.39 -10.91 15.60
CA THR A 312 9.47 -11.71 14.78
C THR A 312 9.65 -11.43 13.28
N GLU A 313 9.90 -12.47 12.47
CA GLU A 313 10.00 -12.33 11.00
C GLU A 313 8.74 -11.67 10.44
N ARG A 314 8.89 -10.65 9.58
CA ARG A 314 7.76 -9.89 8.98
C ARG A 314 6.74 -10.78 8.26
N ARG A 315 7.17 -11.95 7.78
CA ARG A 315 6.33 -12.93 7.07
C ARG A 315 5.34 -13.64 8.00
N GLU A 316 5.70 -13.86 9.27
CA GLU A 316 4.81 -14.48 10.27
C GLU A 316 3.72 -13.50 10.70
N ARG A 317 4.07 -12.22 10.92
CA ARG A 317 3.10 -11.12 11.15
C ARG A 317 2.10 -10.94 10.01
N SER A 318 2.57 -10.96 8.75
CA SER A 318 1.71 -10.87 7.58
C SER A 318 0.87 -12.15 7.34
N ARG A 319 1.32 -13.32 7.82
CA ARG A 319 0.59 -14.60 7.71
C ARG A 319 -0.56 -14.67 8.70
N LEU A 320 -0.39 -14.12 9.91
CA LEU A 320 -1.44 -14.03 10.92
C LEU A 320 -2.32 -12.78 10.75
N GLY A 321 -1.88 -11.78 9.97
CA GLY A 321 -2.58 -10.52 9.78
C GLY A 321 -2.63 -9.66 11.05
N GLN A 322 -1.74 -9.93 12.02
CA GLN A 322 -1.65 -9.24 13.30
C GLN A 322 -0.90 -7.92 13.12
N PHE A 323 -1.60 -6.81 13.34
CA PHE A 323 -1.05 -5.46 13.37
C PHE A 323 -1.05 -4.97 14.81
N MET A 324 0.13 -4.80 15.39
CA MET A 324 0.23 -4.40 16.79
C MET A 324 -0.14 -2.93 16.96
N THR A 325 -1.13 -2.64 17.81
CA THR A 325 -1.61 -1.28 18.07
C THR A 325 -0.56 -0.48 18.86
N PRO A 326 -0.06 0.66 18.35
CA PRO A 326 0.79 1.55 19.14
C PRO A 326 0.03 2.14 20.34
N ALA A 327 0.75 2.46 21.42
CA ALA A 327 0.13 2.97 22.66
C ALA A 327 -0.75 4.21 22.43
N ALA A 328 -0.33 5.15 21.56
CA ALA A 328 -1.10 6.35 21.24
C ALA A 328 -2.45 6.06 20.57
N VAL A 329 -2.49 5.05 19.67
CA VAL A 329 -3.73 4.61 19.01
C VAL A 329 -4.62 3.88 20.01
N ALA A 330 -4.03 3.02 20.85
CA ALA A 330 -4.76 2.31 21.89
C ALA A 330 -5.44 3.27 22.89
N GLY A 331 -4.72 4.30 23.34
CA GLY A 331 -5.26 5.36 24.20
C GLY A 331 -6.44 6.07 23.55
N ARG A 332 -6.31 6.51 22.29
CA ARG A 332 -7.41 7.16 21.56
C ARG A 332 -8.65 6.27 21.43
N LEU A 333 -8.48 4.96 21.20
CA LEU A 333 -9.60 4.02 21.13
C LEU A 333 -10.27 3.83 22.50
N ALA A 334 -9.49 3.75 23.56
CA ALA A 334 -10.00 3.69 24.93
C ALA A 334 -10.79 4.95 25.30
N ASP A 335 -10.33 6.13 24.87
CA ASP A 335 -10.99 7.40 25.15
C ASP A 335 -12.29 7.60 24.36
N MET A 336 -12.63 6.72 23.40
CA MET A 336 -13.95 6.74 22.75
C MET A 336 -15.07 6.20 23.66
N PHE A 337 -14.74 5.59 24.80
CA PHE A 337 -15.72 5.14 25.78
C PHE A 337 -16.08 6.28 26.74
N ASP A 338 -16.92 7.21 26.26
CA ASP A 338 -17.34 8.39 27.02
C ASP A 338 -18.11 8.04 28.31
N ASP A 339 -18.99 7.03 28.26
CA ASP A 339 -19.81 6.58 29.40
C ASP A 339 -19.52 5.11 29.69
N LEU A 340 -18.99 4.83 30.88
CA LEU A 340 -18.71 3.47 31.33
C LEU A 340 -19.77 3.00 32.33
N PRO A 341 -20.24 1.74 32.22
CA PRO A 341 -21.09 1.15 33.24
C PRO A 341 -20.30 0.95 34.54
N GLN A 342 -21.00 0.99 35.68
CA GLN A 342 -20.40 0.74 36.99
C GLN A 342 -19.71 -0.62 37.08
N GLN A 343 -20.26 -1.64 36.42
CA GLN A 343 -19.65 -2.96 36.28
C GLN A 343 -19.27 -3.17 34.82
N VAL A 344 -17.98 -3.14 34.52
CA VAL A 344 -17.49 -3.37 33.17
C VAL A 344 -17.25 -4.86 32.93
N SER A 345 -17.81 -5.38 31.86
CA SER A 345 -17.43 -6.67 31.26
C SER A 345 -16.89 -6.40 29.87
N LEU A 346 -15.56 -6.39 29.78
CA LEU A 346 -14.78 -6.07 28.59
C LEU A 346 -14.44 -7.35 27.81
N LEU A 347 -14.66 -7.31 26.50
CA LEU A 347 -14.11 -8.27 25.54
C LEU A 347 -13.02 -7.60 24.70
N ASP A 348 -11.85 -8.24 24.64
CA ASP A 348 -10.79 -7.99 23.67
C ASP A 348 -10.63 -9.25 22.79
N PRO A 349 -11.25 -9.29 21.59
CA PRO A 349 -11.37 -10.52 20.79
C PRO A 349 -10.08 -10.92 20.06
N GLY A 350 -9.04 -10.09 20.12
CA GLY A 350 -7.74 -10.32 19.50
C GLY A 350 -6.69 -9.52 20.23
N ALA A 351 -6.44 -9.89 21.48
CA ALA A 351 -5.76 -9.07 22.47
C ALA A 351 -4.28 -8.81 22.15
N GLY A 352 -3.61 -9.71 21.44
CA GLY A 352 -2.18 -9.64 21.19
C GLY A 352 -1.41 -9.55 22.52
N MET A 353 -0.64 -8.48 22.69
CA MET A 353 0.07 -8.19 23.94
C MET A 353 -0.79 -7.51 25.02
N GLY A 354 -2.07 -7.21 24.71
CA GLY A 354 -2.99 -6.55 25.62
C GLY A 354 -2.93 -5.02 25.60
N ALA A 355 -2.39 -4.40 24.54
CA ALA A 355 -2.24 -2.94 24.45
C ALA A 355 -3.59 -2.19 24.53
N LEU A 356 -4.61 -2.69 23.83
CA LEU A 356 -5.96 -2.12 23.89
C LEU A 356 -6.60 -2.32 25.26
N THR A 357 -6.52 -3.55 25.79
CA THR A 357 -6.98 -3.87 27.14
C THR A 357 -6.35 -2.97 28.19
N GLY A 358 -5.02 -2.81 28.17
CA GLY A 358 -4.30 -1.95 29.12
C GLY A 358 -4.71 -0.48 28.99
N ALA A 359 -4.77 0.04 27.77
CA ALA A 359 -5.22 1.41 27.52
C ALA A 359 -6.66 1.66 27.99
N PHE A 360 -7.56 0.70 27.75
CA PHE A 360 -8.94 0.75 28.23
C PHE A 360 -9.01 0.81 29.76
N VAL A 361 -8.32 -0.11 30.44
CA VAL A 361 -8.31 -0.15 31.91
C VAL A 361 -7.79 1.17 32.47
N LEU A 362 -6.65 1.66 31.96
CA LEU A 362 -6.08 2.92 32.43
C LEU A 362 -7.01 4.12 32.16
N SER A 363 -7.70 4.17 31.01
CA SER A 363 -8.68 5.22 30.72
C SER A 363 -9.89 5.14 31.66
N ALA A 364 -10.41 3.93 31.91
CA ALA A 364 -11.50 3.69 32.85
C ALA A 364 -11.15 4.14 34.29
N LEU A 365 -9.91 3.93 34.74
CA LEU A 365 -9.46 4.38 36.06
C LEU A 365 -9.33 5.90 36.17
N ARG A 366 -9.08 6.60 35.06
CA ARG A 366 -9.03 8.07 34.97
C ARG A 366 -10.42 8.71 34.81
N SER A 367 -11.44 7.95 34.42
CA SER A 367 -12.80 8.46 34.28
C SER A 367 -13.28 9.09 35.59
N ALA A 368 -14.03 10.19 35.47
CA ALA A 368 -14.70 10.83 36.61
C ALA A 368 -15.69 9.86 37.26
N ASP A 369 -16.43 9.12 36.43
CA ASP A 369 -17.33 8.04 36.83
C ASP A 369 -16.62 6.70 36.77
N ARG A 370 -15.59 6.55 37.60
CA ARG A 370 -14.78 5.32 37.68
C ARG A 370 -15.66 4.10 37.97
N PRO A 371 -15.50 2.98 37.24
CA PRO A 371 -16.26 1.76 37.52
C PRO A 371 -15.86 1.13 38.85
N VAL A 372 -16.80 0.40 39.48
CA VAL A 372 -16.53 -0.40 40.69
C VAL A 372 -15.87 -1.73 40.38
N SER A 373 -16.07 -2.27 39.17
CA SER A 373 -15.44 -3.51 38.74
C SER A 373 -15.15 -3.56 37.25
N ILE A 374 -14.07 -4.26 36.89
CA ILE A 374 -13.68 -4.55 35.52
C ILE A 374 -13.38 -6.04 35.40
N LYS A 375 -14.16 -6.75 34.58
CA LYS A 375 -13.92 -8.13 34.16
C LYS A 375 -13.47 -8.14 32.71
N VAL A 376 -12.31 -8.72 32.42
CA VAL A 376 -11.74 -8.81 31.07
C VAL A 376 -11.81 -10.26 30.55
N THR A 377 -12.29 -10.46 29.33
CA THR A 377 -12.03 -11.67 28.54
C THR A 377 -11.16 -11.28 27.36
N ALA A 378 -9.96 -11.85 27.28
CA ALA A 378 -9.00 -11.61 26.21
C ALA A 378 -8.81 -12.89 25.38
N TYR A 379 -9.14 -12.84 24.09
CA TYR A 379 -8.84 -13.93 23.15
C TYR A 379 -7.50 -13.67 22.49
N GLU A 380 -6.64 -14.68 22.46
CA GLU A 380 -5.40 -14.68 21.68
C GLU A 380 -5.14 -16.08 21.15
N VAL A 381 -4.68 -16.19 19.91
CA VAL A 381 -4.41 -17.47 19.25
C VAL A 381 -2.92 -17.83 19.26
N ASP A 382 -2.05 -16.81 19.26
CA ASP A 382 -0.60 -16.98 19.23
C ASP A 382 -0.04 -17.27 20.64
N PRO A 383 0.47 -18.49 20.90
CA PRO A 383 1.05 -18.84 22.19
C PRO A 383 2.25 -17.97 22.57
N ALA A 384 2.96 -17.37 21.61
CA ALA A 384 4.11 -16.51 21.89
C ALA A 384 3.72 -15.19 22.58
N LEU A 385 2.47 -14.75 22.44
CA LEU A 385 1.97 -13.51 23.01
C LEU A 385 1.36 -13.70 24.41
N LEU A 386 0.98 -14.93 24.79
CA LEU A 386 0.33 -15.22 26.07
C LEU A 386 1.14 -14.74 27.28
N PRO A 387 2.46 -15.00 27.39
CA PRO A 387 3.23 -14.52 28.55
C PRO A 387 3.35 -12.99 28.62
N ILE A 388 3.23 -12.29 27.49
CA ILE A 388 3.19 -10.82 27.47
C ILE A 388 1.82 -10.34 27.94
N LEU A 389 0.75 -10.91 27.39
CA LEU A 389 -0.63 -10.61 27.75
C LEU A 389 -0.90 -10.86 29.24
N GLU A 390 -0.42 -11.97 29.81
CA GLU A 390 -0.54 -12.28 31.24
C GLU A 390 0.09 -11.20 32.12
N ARG A 391 1.29 -10.71 31.75
CA ARG A 391 1.94 -9.60 32.47
C ARG A 391 1.15 -8.30 32.36
N THR A 392 0.60 -8.00 31.19
CA THR A 392 -0.26 -6.83 30.99
C THR A 392 -1.50 -6.89 31.87
N LEU A 393 -2.17 -8.04 31.94
CA LEU A 393 -3.35 -8.24 32.78
C LEU A 393 -3.02 -8.19 34.27
N ALA A 394 -1.88 -8.74 34.69
CA ALA A 394 -1.40 -8.62 36.06
C ALA A 394 -1.13 -7.16 36.44
N SER A 395 -0.55 -6.37 35.52
CA SER A 395 -0.37 -4.93 35.74
C SER A 395 -1.70 -4.18 35.80
N CYS A 396 -2.67 -4.52 34.95
CA CYS A 396 -4.03 -3.97 35.03
C CYS A 396 -4.67 -4.26 36.40
N ALA A 397 -4.52 -5.49 36.91
CA ALA A 397 -5.01 -5.87 38.24
C ALA A 397 -4.36 -5.04 39.36
N ALA A 398 -3.05 -4.80 39.28
CA ALA A 398 -2.33 -3.97 40.25
C ALA A 398 -2.81 -2.51 40.26
N HIS A 399 -3.00 -1.90 39.09
CA HIS A 399 -3.53 -0.53 38.97
C HIS A 399 -4.99 -0.44 39.46
N CYS A 400 -5.83 -1.42 39.15
CA CYS A 400 -7.21 -1.47 39.64
C CYS A 400 -7.25 -1.60 41.17
N SER A 401 -6.42 -2.48 41.73
CA SER A 401 -6.29 -2.65 43.19
C SER A 401 -5.88 -1.36 43.89
N ALA A 402 -4.86 -0.66 43.35
CA ALA A 402 -4.42 0.64 43.85
C ALA A 402 -5.51 1.72 43.76
N ALA A 403 -6.40 1.62 42.78
CA ALA A 403 -7.52 2.55 42.57
C ALA A 403 -8.83 2.13 43.28
N GLY A 404 -8.84 1.01 44.01
CA GLY A 404 -10.03 0.50 44.71
C GLY A 404 -11.08 -0.15 43.79
N VAL A 405 -10.69 -0.60 42.60
CA VAL A 405 -11.56 -1.22 41.60
C VAL A 405 -11.36 -2.73 41.59
N ALA A 406 -12.45 -3.50 41.66
CA ALA A 406 -12.37 -4.96 41.58
C ALA A 406 -12.00 -5.41 40.16
N PHE A 407 -10.94 -6.20 40.01
CA PHE A 407 -10.47 -6.65 38.70
C PHE A 407 -10.44 -8.18 38.61
N SER A 408 -10.87 -8.72 37.46
CA SER A 408 -10.69 -10.12 37.10
C SER A 408 -10.43 -10.24 35.60
N SER A 409 -9.64 -11.24 35.19
CA SER A 409 -9.33 -11.47 33.78
C SER A 409 -9.28 -12.96 33.44
N GLU A 410 -9.68 -13.29 32.22
CA GLU A 410 -9.56 -14.62 31.62
C GLU A 410 -8.88 -14.49 30.25
N ILE A 411 -7.85 -15.29 30.01
CA ILE A 411 -7.27 -15.47 28.68
C ILE A 411 -7.88 -16.72 28.05
N VAL A 412 -8.48 -16.57 26.88
CA VAL A 412 -9.01 -17.68 26.09
C VAL A 412 -8.05 -17.95 24.94
N HIS A 413 -7.24 -19.01 25.07
CA HIS A 413 -6.31 -19.42 24.02
C HIS A 413 -7.04 -20.17 22.89
N ALA A 414 -7.69 -19.42 22.00
CA ALA A 414 -8.48 -19.97 20.90
C ALA A 414 -8.62 -18.97 19.74
N ASP A 415 -8.96 -19.48 18.56
CA ASP A 415 -9.46 -18.64 17.47
C ASP A 415 -10.86 -18.12 17.85
N TYR A 416 -10.97 -16.80 18.00
CA TYR A 416 -12.19 -16.12 18.43
C TYR A 416 -13.39 -16.40 17.54
N VAL A 417 -13.23 -16.37 16.21
CA VAL A 417 -14.35 -16.57 15.28
C VAL A 417 -14.78 -18.03 15.24
N LEU A 418 -13.81 -18.96 15.29
CA LEU A 418 -14.12 -20.40 15.26
C LEU A 418 -14.75 -20.90 16.57
N SER A 419 -14.40 -20.30 17.70
CA SER A 419 -14.96 -20.66 19.01
C SER A 419 -16.31 -20.01 19.30
N ALA A 420 -16.61 -18.85 18.68
CA ALA A 420 -17.82 -18.07 18.95
C ALA A 420 -19.16 -18.82 18.88
N PRO A 421 -19.40 -19.80 17.98
CA PRO A 421 -20.64 -20.57 17.98
C PRO A 421 -20.90 -21.32 19.29
N GLN A 422 -19.85 -21.79 19.98
CA GLN A 422 -19.97 -22.50 21.26
C GLN A 422 -20.30 -21.55 22.40
N ASP A 423 -19.86 -20.30 22.27
CA ASP A 423 -20.11 -19.22 23.23
C ASP A 423 -21.42 -18.48 22.95
N ARG A 424 -22.17 -18.86 21.90
CA ARG A 424 -23.36 -18.16 21.43
C ARG A 424 -24.39 -17.96 22.54
N ASP A 425 -24.72 -18.99 23.31
CA ASP A 425 -25.79 -18.94 24.31
C ASP A 425 -25.25 -18.83 25.75
N ARG A 426 -23.94 -18.64 25.90
CA ARG A 426 -23.29 -18.53 27.21
C ARG A 426 -23.46 -17.15 27.81
N GLN A 427 -24.10 -17.09 28.97
CA GLN A 427 -24.34 -15.83 29.68
C GLN A 427 -23.04 -15.18 30.18
N ASP A 428 -22.03 -15.99 30.51
CA ASP A 428 -20.70 -15.52 30.92
C ASP A 428 -19.84 -15.03 29.73
N ARG A 429 -20.35 -15.17 28.50
CA ARG A 429 -19.80 -14.66 27.24
C ARG A 429 -20.69 -13.54 26.67
N ARG A 430 -21.20 -12.70 27.58
CA ARG A 430 -21.93 -11.46 27.25
C ARG A 430 -21.19 -10.26 27.83
N TYR A 431 -21.02 -9.24 27.01
CA TYR A 431 -20.14 -8.11 27.28
C TYR A 431 -20.88 -6.79 27.12
N ASN A 432 -20.52 -5.79 27.91
CA ASN A 432 -21.05 -4.43 27.76
C ASN A 432 -20.04 -3.47 27.13
N CYS A 433 -18.75 -3.83 27.11
CA CYS A 433 -17.71 -3.13 26.40
C CYS A 433 -16.95 -4.12 25.49
N VAL A 434 -16.71 -3.74 24.24
CA VAL A 434 -15.82 -4.46 23.32
C VAL A 434 -14.80 -3.46 22.78
N ILE A 435 -13.51 -3.75 22.94
CA ILE A 435 -12.44 -3.00 22.28
C ILE A 435 -11.67 -3.95 21.35
N ALA A 436 -11.47 -3.56 20.08
CA ALA A 436 -10.88 -4.48 19.10
C ALA A 436 -9.95 -3.80 18.09
N ASN A 437 -8.84 -4.48 17.79
CA ASN A 437 -8.06 -4.28 16.57
C ASN A 437 -7.95 -5.63 15.85
N PRO A 438 -8.98 -6.01 15.07
CA PRO A 438 -8.99 -7.32 14.41
C PRO A 438 -7.90 -7.46 13.34
N PRO A 439 -7.57 -8.67 12.86
CA PRO A 439 -6.55 -8.85 11.84
C PRO A 439 -7.00 -8.37 10.44
N TYR A 440 -6.11 -7.68 9.70
CA TYR A 440 -6.46 -7.07 8.40
C TYR A 440 -6.13 -7.99 7.22
N ALA A 441 -6.78 -9.15 7.21
CA ALA A 441 -6.63 -10.13 6.14
C ALA A 441 -7.99 -10.52 5.53
N LYS A 442 -7.95 -11.00 4.28
CA LYS A 442 -9.11 -11.66 3.68
C LYS A 442 -9.38 -12.95 4.44
N LEU A 443 -10.66 -13.23 4.68
CA LEU A 443 -11.06 -14.48 5.27
C LEU A 443 -10.79 -15.59 4.24
N PRO A 444 -9.97 -16.61 4.56
CA PRO A 444 -9.68 -17.68 3.61
C PRO A 444 -10.97 -18.42 3.24
N ALA A 445 -11.01 -19.02 2.05
CA ALA A 445 -12.16 -19.81 1.61
C ALA A 445 -12.33 -21.15 2.36
N SER A 446 -11.69 -21.31 3.52
CA SER A 446 -11.76 -22.54 4.32
C SER A 446 -13.17 -22.76 4.89
N ALA A 447 -13.57 -24.03 4.99
CA ALA A 447 -14.90 -24.41 5.45
C ALA A 447 -15.17 -24.01 6.91
N GLY A 448 -14.14 -24.01 7.78
CA GLY A 448 -14.30 -23.80 9.22
C GLY A 448 -14.80 -22.40 9.61
N ALA A 449 -14.09 -21.34 9.20
CA ALA A 449 -14.47 -19.97 9.55
C ALA A 449 -15.84 -19.58 8.95
N ARG A 450 -16.12 -20.08 7.75
CA ARG A 450 -17.40 -19.84 7.10
C ARG A 450 -18.55 -20.57 7.79
N ALA A 451 -18.36 -21.85 8.15
CA ALA A 451 -19.35 -22.61 8.92
C ALA A 451 -19.62 -21.98 10.29
N ALA A 452 -18.59 -21.46 10.97
CA ALA A 452 -18.76 -20.77 12.25
C ALA A 452 -19.61 -19.50 12.10
N LEU A 453 -19.34 -18.69 11.07
CA LEU A 453 -20.15 -17.50 10.78
C LEU A 453 -21.59 -17.87 10.37
N ASP A 454 -21.76 -18.89 9.53
CA ASP A 454 -23.08 -19.37 9.08
C ASP A 454 -23.92 -19.89 10.28
N ALA A 455 -23.29 -20.56 11.25
CA ALA A 455 -23.95 -21.00 12.49
C ALA A 455 -24.48 -19.83 13.35
N LEU A 456 -23.91 -18.63 13.18
CA LEU A 456 -24.35 -17.39 13.81
C LEU A 456 -25.28 -16.55 12.89
N GLY A 457 -25.57 -17.02 11.67
CA GLY A 457 -26.32 -16.27 10.66
C GLY A 457 -25.57 -15.05 10.11
N LEU A 458 -24.23 -15.05 10.20
CA LEU A 458 -23.36 -13.95 9.81
C LEU A 458 -22.70 -14.20 8.47
N HIS A 459 -22.32 -13.12 7.78
CA HIS A 459 -21.54 -13.21 6.55
C HIS A 459 -20.44 -12.15 6.54
N ALA A 460 -19.19 -12.60 6.38
CA ALA A 460 -18.02 -11.74 6.29
C ALA A 460 -17.05 -12.27 5.24
N THR A 461 -16.29 -11.36 4.62
CA THR A 461 -15.26 -11.70 3.61
C THR A 461 -13.85 -11.42 4.09
N ASN A 462 -13.73 -10.74 5.23
CA ASN A 462 -12.49 -10.33 5.85
C ASN A 462 -12.58 -10.60 7.36
N TRP A 463 -11.44 -10.89 7.97
CA TRP A 463 -11.39 -11.18 9.40
C TRP A 463 -11.88 -10.02 10.25
N TYR A 464 -11.49 -8.78 9.94
CA TYR A 464 -11.99 -7.64 10.72
C TYR A 464 -13.51 -7.48 10.70
N SER A 465 -14.17 -7.73 9.56
CA SER A 465 -15.63 -7.71 9.50
C SER A 465 -16.26 -8.89 10.24
N ALA A 466 -15.59 -10.05 10.26
CA ALA A 466 -16.04 -11.22 11.02
C ALA A 466 -15.95 -10.96 12.53
N PHE A 467 -14.82 -10.43 13.01
CA PHE A 467 -14.61 -10.10 14.43
C PHE A 467 -15.65 -9.10 14.93
N VAL A 468 -15.88 -8.01 14.19
CA VAL A 468 -16.89 -7.01 14.56
C VAL A 468 -18.29 -7.62 14.57
N ALA A 469 -18.67 -8.39 13.54
CA ALA A 469 -19.98 -9.02 13.47
C ALA A 469 -20.22 -10.01 14.61
N VAL A 470 -19.23 -10.85 14.94
CA VAL A 470 -19.30 -11.79 16.06
C VAL A 470 -19.37 -11.04 17.39
N ALA A 471 -18.55 -10.01 17.59
CA ALA A 471 -18.60 -9.23 18.83
C ALA A 471 -19.96 -8.56 19.05
N LEU A 472 -20.63 -8.10 17.99
CA LEU A 472 -21.99 -7.55 18.08
C LEU A 472 -23.03 -8.59 18.54
N THR A 473 -22.83 -9.89 18.28
CA THR A 473 -23.75 -10.93 18.79
C THR A 473 -23.55 -11.17 20.29
N GLN A 474 -22.33 -10.99 20.81
CA GLN A 474 -21.98 -11.17 22.23
C GLN A 474 -22.16 -9.89 23.07
N LEU A 475 -22.29 -8.73 22.43
CA LEU A 475 -22.57 -7.46 23.09
C LEU A 475 -23.99 -7.45 23.66
N VAL A 476 -24.19 -6.98 24.90
CA VAL A 476 -25.53 -6.79 25.49
C VAL A 476 -26.24 -5.57 24.88
N GLU A 477 -27.55 -5.47 25.08
CA GLU A 477 -28.30 -4.27 24.71
C GLU A 477 -27.71 -3.02 25.34
N ASN A 478 -27.58 -1.93 24.56
CA ASN A 478 -26.88 -0.70 24.93
C ASN A 478 -25.38 -0.85 25.23
N GLY A 479 -24.79 -2.03 24.99
CA GLY A 479 -23.35 -2.21 25.08
C GLY A 479 -22.61 -1.43 23.98
N THR A 480 -21.38 -1.03 24.27
CA THR A 480 -20.52 -0.24 23.38
C THR A 480 -19.43 -1.10 22.76
N LEU A 481 -19.27 -1.01 21.45
CA LEU A 481 -18.14 -1.58 20.71
C LEU A 481 -17.31 -0.44 20.10
N VAL A 482 -16.02 -0.47 20.37
CA VAL A 482 -15.01 0.36 19.72
C VAL A 482 -14.04 -0.53 18.97
N ALA A 483 -13.92 -0.34 17.65
CA ALA A 483 -13.01 -1.12 16.83
C ALA A 483 -12.25 -0.25 15.84
N ILE A 484 -10.97 -0.57 15.66
CA ILE A 484 -10.15 -0.02 14.59
C ILE A 484 -10.05 -1.00 13.44
N THR A 485 -10.46 -0.58 12.25
CA THR A 485 -10.61 -1.47 11.09
C THR A 485 -10.32 -0.74 9.79
N PRO A 486 -9.96 -1.44 8.71
CA PRO A 486 -9.86 -0.81 7.39
C PRO A 486 -11.20 -0.24 6.93
N ARG A 487 -11.18 0.94 6.31
CA ARG A 487 -12.35 1.65 5.77
C ARG A 487 -13.06 0.91 4.64
N SER A 488 -12.45 -0.13 4.06
CA SER A 488 -12.94 -0.78 2.84
C SER A 488 -14.35 -1.36 2.95
N TYR A 489 -14.87 -1.62 4.14
CA TYR A 489 -16.26 -2.07 4.30
C TYR A 489 -17.30 -0.98 4.06
N CYS A 490 -16.93 0.30 4.05
CA CYS A 490 -17.86 1.42 3.83
C CYS A 490 -18.52 1.38 2.46
N ASN A 491 -17.92 0.71 1.47
CA ASN A 491 -18.46 0.58 0.12
C ASN A 491 -18.24 -0.80 -0.51
N GLY A 492 -18.67 -0.97 -1.77
CA GLY A 492 -18.50 -2.21 -2.51
C GLY A 492 -19.49 -3.32 -2.15
N THR A 493 -19.65 -4.24 -3.11
CA THR A 493 -20.64 -5.34 -3.07
C THR A 493 -20.31 -6.39 -2.02
N THR A 494 -19.02 -6.63 -1.80
CA THR A 494 -18.51 -7.69 -0.94
C THR A 494 -18.88 -7.49 0.54
N PHE A 495 -18.97 -6.23 0.99
CA PHE A 495 -19.28 -5.86 2.36
C PHE A 495 -20.74 -5.47 2.61
N GLU A 496 -21.60 -5.53 1.59
CA GLU A 496 -23.00 -5.08 1.72
C GLU A 496 -23.76 -5.82 2.82
N ARG A 497 -23.61 -7.15 2.92
CA ARG A 497 -24.25 -7.95 3.97
C ARG A 497 -23.76 -7.56 5.37
N PHE A 498 -22.46 -7.28 5.50
CA PHE A 498 -21.88 -6.82 6.76
C PHE A 498 -22.41 -5.44 7.15
N ARG A 499 -22.45 -4.47 6.23
CA ARG A 499 -23.01 -3.13 6.49
C ARG A 499 -24.46 -3.19 6.92
N LYS A 500 -25.28 -3.98 6.21
CA LYS A 500 -26.69 -4.21 6.56
C LYS A 500 -26.85 -4.79 7.95
N HIS A 501 -26.03 -5.78 8.30
CA HIS A 501 -26.04 -6.36 9.64
C HIS A 501 -25.62 -5.33 10.71
N LEU A 502 -24.46 -4.67 10.53
CA LEU A 502 -23.94 -3.64 11.43
C LEU A 502 -24.98 -2.56 11.73
N ASN A 503 -25.59 -2.00 10.68
CA ASN A 503 -26.59 -0.95 10.79
C ASN A 503 -27.93 -1.46 11.33
N ALA A 504 -28.27 -2.74 11.17
CA ALA A 504 -29.51 -3.30 11.70
C ALA A 504 -29.43 -3.50 13.22
N VAL A 505 -28.29 -3.97 13.73
CA VAL A 505 -28.14 -4.37 15.14
C VAL A 505 -27.51 -3.28 16.02
N SER A 506 -26.93 -2.24 15.42
CA SER A 506 -26.23 -1.20 16.17
C SER A 506 -26.36 0.18 15.52
N ALA A 507 -26.07 1.21 16.32
CA ALA A 507 -26.01 2.59 15.87
C ALA A 507 -24.58 3.11 16.03
N ILE A 508 -23.95 3.41 14.90
CA ILE A 508 -22.66 4.12 14.84
C ILE A 508 -22.84 5.47 15.54
N GLN A 509 -22.00 5.74 16.55
CA GLN A 509 -22.01 7.00 17.32
C GLN A 509 -20.78 7.87 16.99
N ALA A 510 -19.66 7.25 16.60
CA ALA A 510 -18.48 8.00 16.17
C ALA A 510 -17.66 7.23 15.12
N LEU A 511 -17.06 7.99 14.19
CA LEU A 511 -16.09 7.52 13.21
C LEU A 511 -14.88 8.46 13.23
N HIS A 512 -13.71 7.91 13.51
CA HIS A 512 -12.44 8.62 13.42
C HIS A 512 -11.63 8.11 12.23
N LEU A 513 -11.32 8.98 11.27
CA LEU A 513 -10.56 8.65 10.07
C LEU A 513 -9.08 8.95 10.25
N TYR A 514 -8.25 7.94 10.08
CA TYR A 514 -6.81 8.12 9.94
C TYR A 514 -6.47 8.30 8.44
N GLN A 515 -6.15 9.53 8.04
CA GLN A 515 -5.95 9.91 6.64
C GLN A 515 -4.58 9.48 6.10
N SER A 516 -3.57 9.42 6.95
CA SER A 516 -2.23 9.00 6.54
C SER A 516 -2.11 7.47 6.50
N ARG A 517 -1.67 6.95 5.35
CA ARG A 517 -1.42 5.51 5.10
C ARG A 517 -0.39 4.89 6.08
N ASN A 518 0.35 5.73 6.83
CA ASN A 518 1.38 5.35 7.79
C ASN A 518 1.11 5.85 9.23
N SER A 519 0.01 6.57 9.53
CA SER A 519 -0.17 7.19 10.86
C SER A 519 -0.52 6.21 11.98
N VAL A 520 -1.08 5.04 11.66
CA VAL A 520 -1.56 4.09 12.69
C VAL A 520 -0.63 2.90 12.88
N PHE A 521 -0.01 2.41 11.81
CA PHE A 521 0.85 1.22 11.83
C PHE A 521 2.11 1.46 10.99
N ALA A 522 3.04 2.25 11.52
CA ALA A 522 4.33 2.50 10.88
C ALA A 522 5.10 1.17 10.75
N GLY A 523 5.25 0.68 9.52
CA GLY A 523 5.97 -0.58 9.23
C GLY A 523 5.11 -1.67 8.58
N ASP A 524 3.80 -1.47 8.46
CA ASP A 524 2.86 -2.47 7.98
C ASP A 524 2.26 -2.12 6.62
N ASP A 525 2.05 -3.12 5.75
CA ASP A 525 1.57 -2.93 4.37
C ASP A 525 0.05 -2.73 4.30
N ILE A 526 -0.47 -1.81 5.11
CA ILE A 526 -1.90 -1.49 5.11
C ILE A 526 -2.13 -0.46 4.00
N THR A 527 -2.58 -0.94 2.85
CA THR A 527 -2.89 -0.12 1.67
C THR A 527 -4.22 0.63 1.77
N GLN A 528 -4.95 0.45 2.87
CA GLN A 528 -6.30 0.96 3.07
C GLN A 528 -6.29 2.03 4.17
N GLU A 529 -7.15 3.05 4.03
CA GLU A 529 -7.42 3.94 5.15
C GLU A 529 -8.00 3.14 6.31
N VAL A 530 -7.67 3.56 7.53
CA VAL A 530 -8.13 2.92 8.77
C VAL A 530 -9.12 3.86 9.43
N ILE A 531 -10.20 3.29 9.98
CA ILE A 531 -11.21 4.01 10.74
C ILE A 531 -11.35 3.37 12.12
N ALA A 532 -11.38 4.20 13.16
CA ALA A 532 -11.91 3.79 14.44
C ALA A 532 -13.41 4.08 14.48
N MET A 533 -14.19 3.08 14.86
CA MET A 533 -15.64 3.15 14.91
C MET A 533 -16.10 2.87 16.34
N LYS A 534 -16.93 3.76 16.88
CA LYS A 534 -17.74 3.52 18.08
C LYS A 534 -19.17 3.24 17.64
N THR A 535 -19.72 2.12 18.07
CA THR A 535 -21.12 1.75 17.85
C THR A 535 -21.76 1.24 19.14
N VAL A 536 -23.06 1.47 19.30
CA VAL A 536 -23.85 1.04 20.46
C VAL A 536 -24.93 0.07 19.99
N LYS A 537 -25.02 -1.11 20.61
CA LYS A 537 -26.04 -2.11 20.25
C LYS A 537 -27.43 -1.58 20.56
N SER A 538 -28.30 -1.63 19.56
CA SER A 538 -29.66 -1.07 19.62
C SER A 538 -29.74 0.40 20.05
N GLY A 539 -28.64 1.15 19.91
CA GLY A 539 -28.58 2.57 20.27
C GLY A 539 -29.43 3.46 19.37
N GLY A 540 -29.69 4.69 19.82
CA GLY A 540 -30.38 5.70 19.03
C GLY A 540 -29.56 6.15 17.80
N LYS A 541 -30.23 6.31 16.66
CA LYS A 541 -29.64 6.76 15.39
C LYS A 541 -29.91 8.24 15.16
N ALA A 542 -29.36 9.09 16.03
CA ALA A 542 -29.55 10.54 15.97
C ALA A 542 -28.36 11.23 15.28
N SER A 543 -27.23 11.30 15.97
CA SER A 543 -26.01 12.00 15.53
C SER A 543 -24.80 11.08 15.54
N VAL A 544 -23.85 11.35 14.65
CA VAL A 544 -22.56 10.65 14.56
C VAL A 544 -21.44 11.67 14.60
N ARG A 545 -20.48 11.46 15.51
CA ARG A 545 -19.27 12.27 15.60
C ARG A 545 -18.24 11.80 14.58
N LEU A 546 -17.93 12.63 13.61
CA LEU A 546 -16.82 12.47 12.69
C LEU A 546 -15.58 13.18 13.23
N SER A 547 -14.42 12.53 13.14
CA SER A 547 -13.14 13.19 13.41
C SER A 547 -12.01 12.63 12.55
N SER A 548 -10.88 13.33 12.44
CA SER A 548 -9.71 12.86 11.70
C SER A 548 -8.37 13.16 12.39
N ASP A 549 -7.30 12.49 11.97
CA ASP A 549 -5.93 12.71 12.45
C ASP A 549 -5.34 14.06 12.00
N CYS A 550 -6.00 14.79 11.09
CA CYS A 550 -5.61 16.15 10.68
C CYS A 550 -6.41 17.26 11.38
N GLY A 551 -7.23 16.90 12.37
CA GLY A 551 -7.94 17.86 13.22
C GLY A 551 -9.36 18.19 12.77
N ASP A 552 -9.92 17.51 11.77
CA ASP A 552 -11.33 17.66 11.44
C ASP A 552 -12.17 17.10 12.59
N VAL A 553 -13.21 17.82 13.03
CA VAL A 553 -14.21 17.34 13.99
C VAL A 553 -15.57 17.90 13.59
N ARG A 554 -16.58 17.03 13.51
CA ARG A 554 -17.94 17.41 13.15
C ARG A 554 -18.96 16.41 13.66
N ASP A 555 -20.08 16.90 14.19
CA ASP A 555 -21.25 16.07 14.45
C ASP A 555 -22.22 16.18 13.26
N VAL A 556 -22.67 15.04 12.72
CA VAL A 556 -23.59 14.95 11.56
C VAL A 556 -24.77 14.05 11.88
N ALA A 557 -25.87 14.16 11.13
CA ALA A 557 -27.01 13.27 11.33
C ALA A 557 -26.66 11.84 10.92
N PHE A 558 -27.24 10.84 11.60
CA PHE A 558 -27.04 9.43 11.22
C PHE A 558 -27.45 9.16 9.76
N SER A 559 -28.48 9.84 9.26
CA SER A 559 -28.92 9.76 7.86
C SER A 559 -27.89 10.27 6.85
N ASP A 560 -26.98 11.15 7.27
CA ASP A 560 -25.89 11.62 6.40
C ASP A 560 -24.81 10.54 6.28
N ILE A 561 -24.58 9.76 7.34
CA ILE A 561 -23.65 8.62 7.36
C ILE A 561 -24.22 7.43 6.60
N VAL A 562 -25.48 7.05 6.86
CA VAL A 562 -26.16 5.95 6.18
C VAL A 562 -27.49 6.46 5.66
N ASP A 563 -27.59 6.56 4.33
CA ASP A 563 -28.83 6.97 3.69
C ASP A 563 -29.92 5.89 3.88
N PRO A 564 -31.07 6.20 4.49
CA PRO A 564 -32.17 5.25 4.61
C PRO A 564 -32.73 4.78 3.26
N ALA A 565 -32.61 5.59 2.21
CA ALA A 565 -33.05 5.25 0.86
C ALA A 565 -32.03 4.40 0.09
N ASP A 566 -30.77 4.32 0.54
CA ASP A 566 -29.76 3.50 -0.10
C ASP A 566 -29.91 2.02 0.30
N LEU A 567 -30.38 1.22 -0.65
CA LEU A 567 -30.51 -0.23 -0.49
C LEU A 567 -29.18 -0.94 -0.21
N SER A 568 -28.03 -0.34 -0.57
CA SER A 568 -26.69 -0.89 -0.29
C SER A 568 -26.11 -0.44 1.05
N GLN A 569 -26.79 0.48 1.74
CA GLN A 569 -26.42 1.11 3.00
C GLN A 569 -24.93 1.47 3.05
N LEU A 570 -24.46 2.22 2.06
CA LEU A 570 -23.10 2.76 2.06
C LEU A 570 -22.87 3.63 3.29
N ILE A 571 -21.63 3.62 3.79
CA ILE A 571 -21.22 4.43 4.94
C ILE A 571 -20.42 5.62 4.41
N HIS A 572 -20.98 6.81 4.58
CA HIS A 572 -20.42 8.08 4.17
C HIS A 572 -19.67 8.75 5.32
N LEU A 573 -18.56 9.42 5.02
CA LEU A 573 -17.79 10.25 5.94
C LEU A 573 -17.73 11.70 5.41
N PRO A 574 -18.83 12.48 5.53
CA PRO A 574 -18.93 13.86 5.05
C PRO A 574 -18.21 14.85 5.97
N PHE A 575 -16.88 14.91 5.87
CA PHE A 575 -16.07 15.89 6.63
C PHE A 575 -16.28 17.35 6.23
N ARG A 576 -16.92 17.62 5.08
CA ARG A 576 -17.22 18.99 4.60
C ARG A 576 -18.70 19.30 4.68
N ASP A 577 -19.02 20.51 5.13
CA ASP A 577 -20.38 21.05 5.12
C ASP A 577 -20.60 21.99 3.95
N ASP A 578 -20.73 21.43 2.77
CA ASP A 578 -20.87 22.19 1.52
C ASP A 578 -22.18 21.88 0.79
N GLY A 579 -23.13 21.24 1.46
CA GLY A 579 -24.42 20.85 0.89
C GLY A 579 -24.37 19.75 -0.18
N THR A 580 -23.18 19.33 -0.62
CA THR A 580 -23.01 18.41 -1.76
C THR A 580 -23.76 17.09 -1.57
N VAL A 581 -23.73 16.52 -0.37
CA VAL A 581 -24.42 15.25 -0.07
C VAL A 581 -25.92 15.40 -0.24
N ALA A 582 -26.50 16.47 0.32
CA ALA A 582 -27.92 16.75 0.18
C ALA A 582 -28.30 17.02 -1.28
N ALA A 583 -27.50 17.84 -1.99
CA ALA A 583 -27.75 18.20 -3.39
C ALA A 583 -27.74 16.98 -4.32
N VAL A 584 -26.70 16.12 -4.22
CA VAL A 584 -26.63 14.90 -5.03
C VAL A 584 -27.77 13.93 -4.69
N ARG A 585 -28.09 13.73 -3.40
CA ARG A 585 -29.18 12.82 -3.00
C ARG A 585 -30.57 13.33 -3.42
N ALA A 586 -30.77 14.64 -3.51
CA ALA A 586 -32.04 15.25 -3.93
C ALA A 586 -32.37 15.04 -5.42
N LEU A 587 -31.40 14.57 -6.22
CA LEU A 587 -31.62 14.36 -7.64
C LEU A 587 -32.71 13.29 -7.92
N PRO A 588 -33.59 13.53 -8.91
CA PRO A 588 -34.87 12.83 -9.04
C PRO A 588 -34.78 11.42 -9.61
N CYS A 589 -33.67 11.06 -10.28
CA CYS A 589 -33.58 9.81 -11.03
C CYS A 589 -32.48 8.87 -10.53
N SER A 590 -32.73 7.57 -10.64
CA SER A 590 -31.74 6.51 -10.68
C SER A 590 -31.33 6.22 -12.14
N LEU A 591 -30.34 5.37 -12.35
CA LEU A 591 -30.01 4.90 -13.71
C LEU A 591 -31.17 4.12 -14.37
N ASP A 592 -31.96 3.39 -13.58
CA ASP A 592 -33.12 2.65 -14.08
C ASP A 592 -34.21 3.60 -14.58
N ASP A 593 -34.45 4.72 -13.88
CA ASP A 593 -35.37 5.78 -14.31
C ASP A 593 -34.93 6.43 -15.64
N LEU A 594 -33.60 6.47 -15.88
CA LEU A 594 -33.04 6.95 -17.14
C LEU A 594 -33.10 5.89 -18.25
N GLY A 595 -33.41 4.63 -17.95
CA GLY A 595 -33.33 3.52 -18.89
C GLY A 595 -31.89 3.19 -19.31
N VAL A 596 -30.91 3.52 -18.47
CA VAL A 596 -29.47 3.31 -18.74
C VAL A 596 -28.91 2.29 -17.76
N GLN A 597 -28.00 1.44 -18.23
CA GLN A 597 -27.28 0.48 -17.39
C GLN A 597 -25.79 0.82 -17.41
N VAL A 598 -25.10 0.50 -16.33
CA VAL A 598 -23.64 0.51 -16.28
C VAL A 598 -23.15 -0.90 -16.01
N SER A 599 -22.17 -1.40 -16.75
CA SER A 599 -21.51 -2.70 -16.51
C SER A 599 -19.99 -2.58 -16.54
N THR A 600 -19.29 -3.52 -15.91
CA THR A 600 -17.83 -3.60 -16.04
C THR A 600 -17.47 -4.10 -17.43
N GLY A 601 -16.39 -3.59 -18.03
CA GLY A 601 -15.84 -4.09 -19.29
C GLY A 601 -15.70 -5.62 -19.28
N ARG A 602 -16.13 -6.25 -20.37
CA ARG A 602 -16.29 -7.71 -20.46
C ARG A 602 -14.96 -8.44 -20.68
N VAL A 603 -13.91 -7.73 -21.07
CA VAL A 603 -12.62 -8.32 -21.44
C VAL A 603 -11.63 -8.25 -20.30
N MET A 604 -11.10 -9.41 -19.92
CA MET A 604 -9.89 -9.53 -19.09
C MET A 604 -8.77 -10.11 -19.97
N PRO A 605 -7.80 -9.29 -20.41
CA PRO A 605 -6.81 -9.71 -21.41
C PRO A 605 -6.05 -10.98 -21.04
N SER A 606 -5.72 -11.17 -19.77
CA SER A 606 -5.02 -12.36 -19.25
C SER A 606 -5.83 -13.65 -19.33
N ARG A 607 -7.16 -13.57 -19.58
CA ARG A 607 -8.04 -14.73 -19.78
C ARG A 607 -8.28 -15.04 -21.25
N LEU A 608 -7.84 -14.18 -22.16
CA LEU A 608 -7.93 -14.44 -23.60
C LEU A 608 -6.66 -15.18 -24.06
N PRO A 609 -6.80 -16.19 -24.95
CA PRO A 609 -5.63 -16.86 -25.52
C PRO A 609 -4.84 -15.86 -26.37
N GLN A 610 -3.51 -16.05 -26.48
CA GLN A 610 -2.66 -15.15 -27.26
C GLN A 610 -3.12 -15.02 -28.72
N ALA A 611 -3.69 -16.09 -29.29
CA ALA A 611 -4.26 -16.12 -30.63
C ALA A 611 -5.49 -15.19 -30.83
N ALA A 612 -6.14 -14.72 -29.75
CA ALA A 612 -7.22 -13.73 -29.84
C ALA A 612 -6.71 -12.34 -30.22
N PHE A 613 -5.42 -12.07 -30.01
CA PHE A 613 -4.78 -10.80 -30.33
C PHE A 613 -4.16 -10.90 -31.73
N ALA A 614 -4.66 -10.06 -32.65
CA ALA A 614 -4.37 -10.23 -34.07
C ALA A 614 -2.93 -9.83 -34.45
N THR A 615 -2.40 -10.51 -35.46
CA THR A 615 -1.20 -10.13 -36.22
C THR A 615 -1.58 -9.88 -37.68
N GLY A 616 -1.48 -8.64 -38.14
CA GLY A 616 -1.34 -8.25 -39.55
C GLY A 616 -2.54 -8.31 -40.50
N GLU A 617 -3.32 -9.41 -40.53
CA GLU A 617 -4.13 -9.73 -41.73
C GLU A 617 -5.64 -9.97 -41.50
N SER A 618 -6.13 -10.02 -40.26
CA SER A 618 -7.56 -10.24 -39.96
C SER A 618 -8.34 -8.94 -39.77
N ALA A 619 -9.67 -8.97 -39.98
CA ALA A 619 -10.55 -7.91 -39.49
C ALA A 619 -10.39 -7.78 -37.98
N VAL A 620 -10.13 -6.55 -37.52
CA VAL A 620 -9.74 -6.25 -36.14
C VAL A 620 -10.68 -5.24 -35.51
N ILE A 621 -10.90 -5.40 -34.21
CA ILE A 621 -11.74 -4.53 -33.40
C ILE A 621 -10.92 -4.00 -32.23
N PRO A 622 -11.00 -2.69 -31.93
CA PRO A 622 -10.20 -2.09 -30.87
C PRO A 622 -10.56 -2.66 -29.50
N LEU A 623 -9.53 -2.93 -28.70
CA LEU A 623 -9.65 -3.17 -27.25
C LEU A 623 -9.35 -1.86 -26.52
N ILE A 624 -10.39 -1.26 -25.94
CA ILE A 624 -10.29 0.00 -25.20
C ILE A 624 -9.98 -0.31 -23.74
N ARG A 625 -8.88 0.27 -23.27
CA ARG A 625 -8.32 0.13 -21.91
C ARG A 625 -8.34 1.47 -21.17
N ALA A 626 -8.10 1.40 -19.86
CA ALA A 626 -8.01 2.60 -19.02
C ALA A 626 -6.89 3.55 -19.47
N GLU A 627 -5.80 3.04 -20.07
CA GLU A 627 -4.70 3.88 -20.57
C GLU A 627 -5.08 4.72 -21.80
N ASN A 628 -6.11 4.30 -22.55
CA ASN A 628 -6.60 5.04 -23.72
C ASN A 628 -7.38 6.31 -23.32
N LEU A 629 -7.89 6.37 -22.09
CA LEU A 629 -8.67 7.50 -21.57
C LEU A 629 -7.72 8.58 -21.02
N ARG A 630 -7.37 9.57 -21.85
CA ARG A 630 -6.44 10.65 -21.52
C ARG A 630 -6.83 11.95 -22.23
N ASN A 631 -6.45 13.09 -21.68
CA ASN A 631 -6.74 14.42 -22.26
C ASN A 631 -8.24 14.58 -22.63
N GLU A 632 -9.13 14.15 -21.72
CA GLU A 632 -10.60 14.25 -21.89
C GLU A 632 -11.19 13.51 -23.11
N ALA A 633 -10.39 12.66 -23.78
CA ALA A 633 -10.82 11.90 -24.94
C ALA A 633 -10.42 10.42 -24.85
N VAL A 634 -11.09 9.59 -25.66
CA VAL A 634 -10.70 8.19 -25.88
C VAL A 634 -9.69 8.15 -27.03
N ASN A 635 -8.42 7.93 -26.70
CA ASN A 635 -7.32 7.93 -27.64
C ASN A 635 -7.05 6.48 -28.06
N LEU A 636 -7.60 6.12 -29.22
CA LEU A 636 -7.25 4.87 -29.88
C LEU A 636 -5.80 4.96 -30.41
N PRO A 637 -5.04 3.86 -30.44
CA PRO A 637 -3.72 3.85 -31.07
C PRO A 637 -3.85 4.32 -32.52
N THR A 638 -3.14 5.38 -32.90
CA THR A 638 -3.35 6.03 -34.21
C THR A 638 -2.67 5.34 -35.38
N ASP A 639 -1.70 4.46 -35.17
CA ASP A 639 -0.98 3.82 -36.26
C ASP A 639 -0.60 2.42 -35.81
N GLY A 640 -0.75 1.41 -36.68
CA GLY A 640 -0.51 -0.02 -36.42
C GLY A 640 0.95 -0.40 -36.08
N ILE A 641 1.67 0.45 -35.37
CA ILE A 641 3.06 0.29 -34.93
C ILE A 641 3.09 0.35 -33.40
N GLY A 642 2.75 -0.77 -32.74
CA GLY A 642 3.09 -1.00 -31.33
C GLY A 642 2.10 -1.84 -30.49
N LYS A 643 2.19 -3.19 -30.57
CA LYS A 643 1.64 -4.21 -29.61
C LYS A 643 0.09 -4.20 -29.36
N PRO A 644 -0.51 -5.27 -28.78
CA PRO A 644 -1.81 -5.82 -29.18
C PRO A 644 -3.03 -5.13 -28.54
N ASP A 645 -3.44 -4.00 -29.11
CA ASP A 645 -4.66 -3.27 -28.70
C ASP A 645 -5.84 -3.50 -29.64
N VAL A 646 -5.78 -4.59 -30.40
CA VAL A 646 -6.85 -5.07 -31.27
C VAL A 646 -7.08 -6.55 -31.05
N ILE A 647 -8.35 -6.93 -31.04
CA ILE A 647 -8.82 -8.32 -30.94
C ILE A 647 -9.38 -8.73 -32.30
N ALA A 648 -9.14 -9.98 -32.70
CA ALA A 648 -9.68 -10.53 -33.93
C ALA A 648 -11.21 -10.56 -33.91
N ASP A 649 -11.85 -10.16 -35.01
CA ASP A 649 -13.30 -10.22 -35.16
C ASP A 649 -13.76 -11.65 -35.51
N ILE A 650 -13.83 -12.51 -34.49
CA ILE A 650 -14.21 -13.92 -34.63
C ILE A 650 -15.50 -14.27 -33.86
N PRO A 651 -16.33 -15.21 -34.34
CA PRO A 651 -17.61 -15.56 -33.73
C PRO A 651 -17.53 -15.94 -32.25
N GLU A 652 -16.44 -16.58 -31.82
CA GLU A 652 -16.21 -17.05 -30.45
C GLU A 652 -16.15 -15.88 -29.44
N LEU A 653 -15.70 -14.71 -29.89
CA LEU A 653 -15.53 -13.52 -29.05
C LEU A 653 -16.68 -12.52 -29.18
N ALA A 654 -17.66 -12.78 -30.06
CA ALA A 654 -18.76 -11.87 -30.35
C ALA A 654 -19.56 -11.43 -29.11
N LYS A 655 -19.67 -12.29 -28.09
CA LYS A 655 -20.38 -11.96 -26.83
C LYS A 655 -19.65 -10.94 -25.93
N LEU A 656 -18.33 -10.82 -26.08
CA LEU A 656 -17.50 -9.88 -25.31
C LEU A 656 -17.47 -8.48 -25.94
N ARG A 657 -17.81 -8.39 -27.23
CA ARG A 657 -17.89 -7.15 -28.00
C ARG A 657 -19.18 -6.39 -27.71
N LEU A 658 -19.11 -5.07 -27.76
CA LEU A 658 -20.28 -4.20 -27.88
C LEU A 658 -20.38 -3.65 -29.31
N PRO A 659 -21.61 -3.49 -29.86
CA PRO A 659 -21.82 -2.99 -31.22
C PRO A 659 -21.35 -1.53 -31.38
N ALA A 660 -21.38 -1.02 -32.61
CA ALA A 660 -21.13 0.40 -32.86
C ALA A 660 -22.20 1.25 -32.16
N GLY A 661 -21.77 2.36 -31.55
CA GLY A 661 -22.65 3.26 -30.83
C GLY A 661 -21.89 4.17 -29.87
N THR A 662 -22.62 5.08 -29.24
CA THR A 662 -22.04 6.01 -28.28
C THR A 662 -22.11 5.43 -26.86
N TYR A 663 -20.98 5.34 -26.17
CA TYR A 663 -20.86 4.78 -24.82
C TYR A 663 -20.20 5.80 -23.88
N VAL A 664 -20.60 5.80 -22.61
CA VAL A 664 -19.87 6.54 -21.55
C VAL A 664 -18.97 5.55 -20.80
N LEU A 665 -17.69 5.86 -20.73
CA LEU A 665 -16.66 5.05 -20.11
C LEU A 665 -16.17 5.71 -18.83
N VAL A 666 -16.16 4.99 -17.71
CA VAL A 666 -15.62 5.46 -16.44
C VAL A 666 -14.44 4.59 -16.04
N LYS A 667 -13.30 5.21 -15.68
CA LYS A 667 -12.15 4.47 -15.13
C LYS A 667 -12.53 3.81 -13.82
N ARG A 668 -12.32 2.48 -13.73
CA ARG A 668 -12.62 1.67 -12.55
C ARG A 668 -11.51 1.74 -11.49
N ILE A 669 -10.30 2.13 -11.88
CA ILE A 669 -9.15 2.27 -10.97
C ILE A 669 -8.78 3.75 -10.89
N SER A 670 -8.98 4.35 -9.72
CA SER A 670 -8.58 5.73 -9.44
C SER A 670 -8.09 5.84 -8.01
N SER A 671 -6.86 6.36 -7.83
CA SER A 671 -6.33 6.63 -6.50
C SER A 671 -6.91 7.90 -5.91
N LYS A 672 -6.92 7.99 -4.58
CA LYS A 672 -7.44 9.18 -3.86
C LYS A 672 -6.67 10.46 -4.15
N ASP A 673 -5.39 10.32 -4.49
CA ASP A 673 -4.48 11.43 -4.79
C ASP A 673 -4.71 12.01 -6.19
N GLN A 674 -5.51 11.35 -7.03
CA GLN A 674 -5.91 11.91 -8.32
C GLN A 674 -6.85 13.10 -8.11
N PRO A 675 -6.79 14.11 -9.00
CA PRO A 675 -7.68 15.27 -8.95
C PRO A 675 -9.16 14.88 -8.89
N ARG A 676 -9.57 13.83 -9.64
CA ARG A 676 -10.91 13.26 -9.63
C ARG A 676 -10.89 11.75 -9.46
N ARG A 677 -11.78 11.24 -8.62
CA ARG A 677 -12.11 9.82 -8.43
C ARG A 677 -12.91 9.28 -9.59
N VAL A 678 -13.97 9.98 -9.98
CA VAL A 678 -14.80 9.63 -11.14
C VAL A 678 -14.27 10.37 -12.35
N GLN A 679 -13.89 9.62 -13.39
CA GLN A 679 -13.41 10.17 -14.64
C GLN A 679 -14.18 9.49 -15.78
N ALA A 680 -15.11 10.24 -16.37
CA ALA A 680 -16.00 9.79 -17.43
C ALA A 680 -15.54 10.32 -18.80
N PHE A 681 -15.67 9.49 -19.84
CA PHE A 681 -15.27 9.79 -21.21
C PHE A 681 -16.35 9.29 -22.17
N VAL A 682 -16.55 9.98 -23.29
CA VAL A 682 -17.46 9.53 -24.34
C VAL A 682 -16.67 8.79 -25.42
N HIS A 683 -17.11 7.59 -25.76
CA HIS A 683 -16.65 6.83 -26.91
C HIS A 683 -17.75 6.83 -27.96
N ASP A 684 -17.46 7.29 -29.17
CA ASP A 684 -18.42 7.36 -30.28
C ASP A 684 -17.76 6.90 -31.58
N ALA A 685 -17.41 5.61 -31.64
CA ALA A 685 -16.77 5.03 -32.81
C ALA A 685 -17.44 3.70 -33.19
N GLY A 686 -16.75 2.93 -34.05
CA GLY A 686 -17.15 1.58 -34.41
C GLY A 686 -17.26 0.63 -33.21
N PRO A 687 -17.61 -0.64 -33.45
CA PRO A 687 -17.72 -1.62 -32.39
C PRO A 687 -16.39 -1.74 -31.62
N ALA A 688 -16.48 -2.10 -30.34
CA ALA A 688 -15.30 -2.15 -29.48
C ALA A 688 -15.39 -3.25 -28.41
N PHE A 689 -14.22 -3.69 -27.96
CA PHE A 689 -14.06 -4.46 -26.74
C PHE A 689 -13.66 -3.51 -25.60
N PHE A 690 -14.26 -3.68 -24.43
CA PHE A 690 -13.94 -2.87 -23.24
C PHE A 690 -13.29 -3.72 -22.16
N GLU A 691 -12.15 -3.25 -21.68
CA GLU A 691 -11.34 -3.92 -20.67
C GLU A 691 -11.92 -3.76 -19.25
N ASN A 692 -11.65 -4.73 -18.37
CA ASN A 692 -12.30 -4.83 -17.05
C ASN A 692 -11.91 -3.77 -16.01
N HIS A 693 -10.99 -2.86 -16.33
CA HIS A 693 -10.71 -1.63 -15.58
C HIS A 693 -11.55 -0.44 -16.06
N LEU A 694 -12.54 -0.66 -16.93
CA LEU A 694 -13.55 0.31 -17.31
C LEU A 694 -14.94 -0.10 -16.81
N ASN A 695 -15.76 0.87 -16.45
CA ASN A 695 -17.21 0.74 -16.41
C ASN A 695 -17.78 1.38 -17.69
N VAL A 696 -18.81 0.76 -18.28
CA VAL A 696 -19.40 1.13 -19.56
C VAL A 696 -20.89 1.35 -19.39
N PHE A 697 -21.38 2.54 -19.76
CA PHE A 697 -22.80 2.86 -19.76
C PHE A 697 -23.42 2.50 -21.12
N HIS A 698 -24.56 1.83 -21.10
CA HIS A 698 -25.23 1.28 -22.28
C HIS A 698 -26.73 1.10 -22.05
N VAL A 699 -27.50 0.87 -23.11
CA VAL A 699 -28.90 0.41 -23.06
C VAL A 699 -28.93 -1.04 -23.53
N ASN A 700 -29.04 -2.01 -22.61
CA ASN A 700 -29.07 -3.44 -22.94
C ASN A 700 -27.89 -3.94 -23.82
N GLY A 701 -26.72 -3.30 -23.71
CA GLY A 701 -25.52 -3.59 -24.49
C GLY A 701 -25.32 -2.67 -25.71
N GLU A 702 -26.33 -1.88 -26.08
CA GLU A 702 -26.25 -0.90 -27.15
C GLU A 702 -25.82 0.47 -26.65
N GLY A 703 -25.36 1.33 -27.55
CA GLY A 703 -24.99 2.71 -27.22
C GLY A 703 -26.18 3.51 -26.66
N VAL A 704 -25.87 4.54 -25.88
CA VAL A 704 -26.83 5.59 -25.51
C VAL A 704 -26.89 6.67 -26.60
N SER A 705 -27.89 7.55 -26.57
CA SER A 705 -27.92 8.71 -27.49
C SER A 705 -26.73 9.65 -27.25
N PRO A 706 -26.13 10.28 -28.28
CA PRO A 706 -24.98 11.17 -28.12
C PRO A 706 -25.17 12.32 -27.12
N ASP A 707 -26.34 12.95 -27.11
CA ASP A 707 -26.67 14.04 -26.18
C ASP A 707 -26.65 13.55 -24.73
N LEU A 708 -27.31 12.42 -24.45
CA LEU A 708 -27.29 11.79 -23.13
C LEU A 708 -25.88 11.37 -22.72
N ALA A 709 -25.08 10.83 -23.66
CA ALA A 709 -23.70 10.41 -23.38
C ALA A 709 -22.85 11.59 -22.90
N ARG A 710 -22.92 12.71 -23.63
CA ARG A 710 -22.21 13.95 -23.27
C ARG A 710 -22.71 14.51 -21.94
N GLY A 711 -24.03 14.53 -21.73
CA GLY A 711 -24.65 14.94 -20.48
C GLY A 711 -24.18 14.13 -19.28
N LEU A 712 -24.24 12.80 -19.38
CA LEU A 712 -23.75 11.88 -18.35
C LEU A 712 -22.27 12.08 -18.07
N ALA A 713 -21.43 12.21 -19.10
CA ALA A 713 -20.00 12.44 -18.92
C ALA A 713 -19.71 13.77 -18.22
N MET A 714 -20.41 14.85 -18.58
CA MET A 714 -20.29 16.15 -17.93
C MET A 714 -20.74 16.10 -16.47
N PHE A 715 -21.88 15.48 -16.19
CA PHE A 715 -22.39 15.30 -14.83
C PHE A 715 -21.42 14.49 -13.95
N LEU A 716 -20.97 13.33 -14.44
CA LEU A 716 -20.07 12.44 -13.71
C LEU A 716 -18.69 13.06 -13.46
N ASN A 717 -18.24 13.99 -14.32
CA ASN A 717 -17.00 14.73 -14.13
C ASN A 717 -17.15 16.00 -13.28
N SER A 718 -18.35 16.33 -12.79
CA SER A 718 -18.57 17.50 -11.94
C SER A 718 -17.85 17.41 -10.58
N ASP A 719 -17.51 18.57 -10.01
CA ASP A 719 -16.86 18.65 -8.69
C ASP A 719 -17.77 18.10 -7.57
N ASP A 720 -19.08 18.30 -7.68
CA ASP A 720 -20.08 17.79 -6.73
C ASP A 720 -20.16 16.27 -6.72
N VAL A 721 -20.22 15.63 -7.90
CA VAL A 721 -20.21 14.16 -7.98
C VAL A 721 -18.89 13.62 -7.43
N ASP A 722 -17.75 14.26 -7.73
CA ASP A 722 -16.46 13.84 -7.19
C ASP A 722 -16.40 13.95 -5.66
N ARG A 723 -16.83 15.09 -5.11
CA ARG A 723 -16.92 15.34 -3.66
C ARG A 723 -17.85 14.33 -2.99
N TYR A 724 -19.03 14.10 -3.55
CA TYR A 724 -19.97 13.10 -3.04
C TYR A 724 -19.36 11.70 -3.07
N PHE A 725 -18.77 11.28 -4.18
CA PHE A 725 -18.17 9.96 -4.33
C PHE A 725 -17.03 9.72 -3.32
N ARG A 726 -16.25 10.76 -2.98
CA ARG A 726 -15.19 10.69 -1.96
C ARG A 726 -15.70 10.44 -0.54
N THR A 727 -16.95 10.77 -0.24
CA THR A 727 -17.51 10.57 1.11
C THR A 727 -17.56 9.09 1.51
N PHE A 728 -17.83 8.18 0.59
CA PHE A 728 -17.93 6.74 0.89
C PHE A 728 -16.83 5.88 0.25
N SER A 729 -16.15 6.36 -0.80
CA SER A 729 -15.15 5.55 -1.51
C SER A 729 -13.85 5.37 -0.71
N GLY A 730 -13.75 4.23 -0.01
CA GLY A 730 -12.61 3.86 0.83
C GLY A 730 -11.43 3.20 0.09
N SER A 731 -11.65 2.67 -1.12
CA SER A 731 -10.65 1.93 -1.90
C SER A 731 -10.21 2.67 -3.18
N THR A 732 -9.26 2.12 -3.92
CA THR A 732 -8.85 2.60 -5.26
C THR A 732 -9.84 2.23 -6.38
N GLN A 733 -10.89 1.47 -6.05
CA GLN A 733 -11.87 1.02 -7.03
C GLN A 733 -13.08 1.96 -7.11
N VAL A 734 -13.55 2.19 -8.34
CA VAL A 734 -14.82 2.84 -8.67
C VAL A 734 -15.73 1.76 -9.23
N ASN A 735 -16.54 1.13 -8.38
CA ASN A 735 -17.35 -0.02 -8.81
C ASN A 735 -18.60 0.42 -9.57
N ALA A 736 -19.03 -0.38 -10.56
CA ALA A 736 -20.30 -0.15 -11.25
C ALA A 736 -21.50 -0.06 -10.27
N ARG A 737 -21.52 -0.84 -9.18
CA ARG A 737 -22.58 -0.72 -8.16
C ARG A 737 -22.54 0.63 -7.43
N ASP A 738 -21.35 1.15 -7.11
CA ASP A 738 -21.18 2.45 -6.47
C ASP A 738 -21.65 3.60 -7.41
N ILE A 739 -21.50 3.43 -8.72
CA ILE A 739 -22.04 4.34 -9.73
C ILE A 739 -23.58 4.23 -9.83
N ARG A 740 -24.13 3.01 -9.73
CA ARG A 740 -25.59 2.78 -9.75
C ARG A 740 -26.29 3.38 -8.54
N SER A 741 -25.63 3.48 -7.39
CA SER A 741 -26.18 4.10 -6.18
C SER A 741 -26.18 5.64 -6.23
N LEU A 742 -25.58 6.25 -7.26
CA LEU A 742 -25.72 7.69 -7.47
C LEU A 742 -27.15 8.04 -7.88
N ARG A 743 -27.58 9.25 -7.54
CA ARG A 743 -28.77 9.88 -8.10
C ARG A 743 -28.35 10.82 -9.23
N TYR A 744 -29.24 11.00 -10.19
CA TYR A 744 -28.99 11.67 -11.46
C TYR A 744 -30.09 12.69 -11.75
N PRO A 745 -29.79 13.76 -12.49
CA PRO A 745 -30.80 14.60 -13.10
C PRO A 745 -31.67 13.77 -14.04
N ASP A 746 -32.87 14.27 -14.36
CA ASP A 746 -33.71 13.60 -15.34
C ASP A 746 -33.05 13.58 -16.74
N ARG A 747 -33.58 12.70 -17.60
CA ARG A 747 -33.07 12.50 -18.95
C ARG A 747 -33.04 13.79 -19.77
N ALA A 748 -34.10 14.60 -19.70
CA ALA A 748 -34.22 15.82 -20.48
C ALA A 748 -33.13 16.83 -20.08
N THR A 749 -32.84 16.93 -18.79
CA THR A 749 -31.80 17.78 -18.22
C THR A 749 -30.41 17.32 -18.65
N LEU A 750 -30.12 16.02 -18.57
CA LEU A 750 -28.84 15.47 -19.03
C LEU A 750 -28.64 15.69 -20.54
N GLU A 751 -29.66 15.48 -21.36
CA GLU A 751 -29.57 15.73 -22.79
C GLU A 751 -29.42 17.23 -23.12
N ALA A 752 -30.11 18.11 -22.39
CA ALA A 752 -29.94 19.56 -22.51
C ALA A 752 -28.52 20.01 -22.14
N LEU A 753 -27.94 19.43 -21.07
CA LEU A 753 -26.55 19.63 -20.69
C LEU A 753 -25.60 19.18 -21.81
N GLY A 754 -25.83 17.99 -22.37
CA GLY A 754 -25.04 17.46 -23.47
C GLY A 754 -25.14 18.24 -24.79
N ARG A 755 -26.22 19.02 -24.97
CA ARG A 755 -26.38 19.99 -26.08
C ARG A 755 -25.80 21.38 -25.75
N GLY A 756 -25.34 21.62 -24.53
CA GLY A 756 -24.86 22.93 -24.07
C GLY A 756 -25.99 23.96 -23.86
N GLN A 757 -27.24 23.51 -23.73
CA GLN A 757 -28.40 24.38 -23.49
C GLN A 757 -28.48 24.87 -22.04
N ILE A 758 -27.86 24.12 -21.12
CA ILE A 758 -27.73 24.48 -19.71
C ILE A 758 -26.27 24.25 -19.26
N GLN A 759 -25.86 24.93 -18.20
CA GLN A 759 -24.56 24.75 -17.56
C GLN A 759 -24.68 23.77 -16.39
N ILE A 760 -23.57 23.11 -16.02
CA ILE A 760 -23.55 22.17 -14.89
C ILE A 760 -24.02 22.82 -13.57
N ALA A 761 -23.73 24.11 -13.37
CA ALA A 761 -24.18 24.88 -12.22
C ALA A 761 -25.71 25.00 -12.13
N GLY A 762 -26.44 24.82 -13.24
CA GLY A 762 -27.91 24.84 -13.26
C GLY A 762 -28.57 23.51 -12.89
N ILE A 763 -27.79 22.50 -12.46
CA ILE A 763 -28.29 21.19 -12.01
C ILE A 763 -28.54 21.16 -10.50
N TRP A 764 -27.76 21.92 -9.72
CA TRP A 764 -27.67 21.81 -8.27
C TRP A 764 -28.66 22.70 -7.53
#